data_AF-A0A2E9QZE6-F1
#
_entry.id   AF-A0A2E9QZE6-F1
#
_cell.length_a   1.000
_cell.length_b   1.000
_cell.length_c   1.000
_cell.angle_alpha   90.00
_cell.angle_beta   90.00
_cell.angle_gamma   90.00
#
_symmetry.space_group_name_H-M   'P 1'
#
loop_
_entity.id
_entity.type
_entity.pdbx_description
1 polymer ?
#
loop_
_entity_poly.entity_id
_entity_poly.type
_entity_poly.pdbx_seq_one_letter_code
_entity_poly.pdbx_strand_id
1 'polypeptide(L)'
;MSFLAEFSACANTHNYFVLSIDREKSGAFTPRSRVVREYVSWKNRTYKVVSMNQQPPLLLDLVHERIVAGLDDAIGSRLLHLLGAWFGVLEPPGARESHSGIPSFSDIVEAGLEFAVFGNERAKSSFVSSIPRLRGRSYFTPNQPQGLEGDPVALFALAVGLVAVNENTDWLLRLLDEALLREKDDMRRELLVLANAVLKGSVSSWNDVAPLLKLAAQSAGLLDDSPQQVAALSELYYAKNLSVEWAIFHAAALKALASCVDLQLPRVEKVVALMRSIPDAMGLWPVDVEEGSGFWVVQDAQGVQRLAWTVLRPVFPGTRIIENIPSKVGSRNNLCIPQLGVVLGIHYIPEYTNSTGDKLLENIKAEVKGYLTEKSLYHAYVPLLWSENPEFEAEPALSLVRCLPGVVDVVVLSGPNTVEIVYEPIETEGTKPMQDFHVGIITMKEEEFEAVLDKFEPDSEHEGKRRSYEVSIIKTPKGPCRVAITRCAQQGNLFAQAAASEMIGDISPSFILVVGIAGGVPTVDFCLGDVLVSSSCVDLTIEDTGSGVGKRRFDASGGLLHTSATRVVERLKSIERRATGWNDAGSIACPRPDLTGSFTTENTDWNEGISEALTRLEQRTAPIATAKKIASSDRLVKDPELISQWRTVLKGVSAVEMEFAGVYVLCQREDIPVLAIRGISDVVGWERDEAWTLYACHTAAAYVRALTQQGVFLTEQP
;
A
#
# COMPACT_ATOMS: atom_id res chain seq x y z
N MET A 1 0.77 23.03 -36.18
CA MET A 1 2.19 22.69 -35.95
C MET A 1 2.86 23.59 -34.87
N SER A 2 2.18 23.93 -33.75
CA SER A 2 2.83 24.52 -32.56
C SER A 2 1.84 24.70 -31.38
N PHE A 3 1.09 23.67 -30.98
CA PHE A 3 0.27 23.72 -29.74
C PHE A 3 0.16 22.36 -29.01
N LEU A 4 0.95 21.36 -29.41
CA LEU A 4 0.96 19.99 -28.85
C LEU A 4 2.33 19.59 -28.26
N ALA A 5 3.24 20.55 -28.04
CA ALA A 5 4.58 20.27 -27.52
C ALA A 5 4.76 20.54 -26.01
N GLU A 6 3.79 21.10 -25.29
CA GLU A 6 3.96 21.42 -23.86
C GLU A 6 3.26 20.47 -22.88
N PHE A 7 2.45 19.52 -23.34
CA PHE A 7 1.86 18.50 -22.44
C PHE A 7 2.72 17.23 -22.28
N SER A 8 3.81 17.11 -23.02
CA SER A 8 4.74 15.96 -22.95
C SER A 8 5.86 16.13 -21.91
N ALA A 9 5.90 17.22 -21.15
CA ALA A 9 6.99 17.51 -20.20
C ALA A 9 6.56 17.60 -18.73
N CYS A 10 5.28 17.42 -18.40
CA CYS A 10 4.77 17.57 -17.02
C CYS A 10 4.20 16.30 -16.36
N ALA A 11 4.39 15.11 -16.96
CA ALA A 11 4.00 13.84 -16.32
C ALA A 11 5.19 13.08 -15.68
N ASN A 12 6.38 13.66 -15.67
CA ASN A 12 7.60 13.06 -15.13
C ASN A 12 8.43 14.10 -14.38
N THR A 13 7.97 14.50 -13.20
CA THR A 13 8.87 15.03 -12.15
C THR A 13 8.27 14.68 -10.80
N HIS A 14 9.01 13.86 -10.05
CA HIS A 14 8.84 13.81 -8.60
C HIS A 14 9.03 15.24 -8.07
N ASN A 15 8.05 15.77 -7.34
CA ASN A 15 8.24 16.98 -6.55
C ASN A 15 9.16 16.67 -5.35
N TYR A 16 10.46 16.57 -5.60
CA TYR A 16 11.46 17.00 -4.64
C TYR A 16 11.53 18.52 -4.74
N PHE A 17 11.18 19.23 -3.66
CA PHE A 17 11.48 20.66 -3.56
C PHE A 17 13.00 20.86 -3.47
N VAL A 18 13.64 21.12 -4.61
CA VAL A 18 14.99 21.69 -4.65
C VAL A 18 14.86 23.20 -4.39
N LEU A 19 15.24 23.64 -3.20
CA LEU A 19 15.35 25.06 -2.86
C LEU A 19 16.60 25.64 -3.52
N SER A 20 16.45 26.17 -4.73
CA SER A 20 17.43 27.07 -5.35
C SER A 20 17.20 28.49 -4.83
N ILE A 21 18.18 29.03 -4.10
CA ILE A 21 18.20 30.43 -3.63
C ILE A 21 18.86 31.27 -4.71
N ASP A 22 18.07 32.11 -5.39
CA ASP A 22 18.63 33.16 -6.24
C ASP A 22 18.30 34.55 -5.67
N ARG A 23 19.36 35.31 -5.36
CA ARG A 23 19.31 36.72 -4.98
C ARG A 23 19.57 37.52 -6.25
N GLU A 24 18.61 38.33 -6.70
CA GLU A 24 18.79 39.78 -6.93
C GLU A 24 17.66 40.46 -7.74
N LYS A 25 17.42 41.71 -7.32
CA LYS A 25 17.04 42.92 -8.07
C LYS A 25 15.61 43.16 -8.55
N SER A 26 15.00 44.09 -7.80
CA SER A 26 14.00 45.11 -8.14
C SER A 26 13.84 45.51 -9.62
N GLY A 27 12.58 45.55 -10.07
CA GLY A 27 12.14 46.29 -11.26
C GLY A 27 10.60 46.26 -11.39
N ALA A 28 9.97 47.43 -11.46
CA ALA A 28 8.52 47.65 -11.42
C ALA A 28 7.78 47.12 -12.66
N PHE A 29 6.50 46.71 -12.53
CA PHE A 29 5.40 47.02 -13.47
C PHE A 29 4.00 46.62 -12.92
N THR A 30 2.99 47.42 -13.28
CA THR A 30 1.61 47.55 -12.77
C THR A 30 0.59 46.53 -13.34
N PRO A 31 -0.65 46.43 -12.77
CA PRO A 31 -1.43 45.18 -12.72
C PRO A 31 -2.64 45.12 -13.67
N ARG A 32 -2.94 43.93 -14.22
CA ARG A 32 -4.29 43.55 -14.68
C ARG A 32 -4.54 42.04 -14.57
N SER A 33 -5.06 41.62 -13.42
CA SER A 33 -6.01 40.51 -13.18
C SER A 33 -6.02 40.25 -11.67
N ARG A 34 -7.22 40.19 -11.09
CA ARG A 34 -7.44 40.22 -9.64
C ARG A 34 -7.18 38.84 -9.05
N VAL A 35 -5.90 38.48 -8.86
CA VAL A 35 -5.48 37.41 -7.96
C VAL A 35 -5.45 38.00 -6.55
N VAL A 36 -6.28 37.47 -5.64
CA VAL A 36 -6.17 37.79 -4.22
C VAL A 36 -4.84 37.20 -3.74
N ARG A 37 -3.88 38.07 -3.41
CA ARG A 37 -2.56 37.67 -2.89
C ARG A 37 -2.62 37.70 -1.38
N GLU A 38 -2.79 36.54 -0.75
CA GLU A 38 -2.54 36.39 0.67
C GLU A 38 -1.09 35.95 0.88
N TYR A 39 -0.37 36.68 1.73
CA TYR A 39 0.97 36.32 2.17
C TYR A 39 0.89 35.93 3.64
N VAL A 40 1.24 34.68 3.96
CA VAL A 40 1.41 34.25 5.35
C VAL A 40 2.86 34.48 5.75
N SER A 41 3.08 35.31 6.76
CA SER A 41 4.41 35.55 7.34
C SER A 41 4.62 34.60 8.51
N TRP A 42 5.59 33.68 8.39
CA TRP A 42 6.22 33.01 9.51
C TRP A 42 7.71 33.33 9.44
N LYS A 43 8.24 33.88 10.54
CA LYS A 43 9.64 34.31 10.75
C LYS A 43 10.54 34.28 9.49
N ASN A 44 10.57 35.41 8.79
CA ASN A 44 11.52 35.77 7.72
C ASN A 44 11.53 34.97 6.39
N ARG A 45 10.43 34.33 5.97
CA ARG A 45 10.28 33.90 4.56
C ARG A 45 8.88 34.15 4.01
N THR A 46 8.80 34.72 2.80
CA THR A 46 7.56 34.97 2.06
C THR A 46 7.33 33.85 1.06
N TYR A 47 6.20 33.13 1.16
CA TYR A 47 5.82 32.09 0.21
C TYR A 47 4.74 32.59 -0.76
N LYS A 48 4.81 32.14 -2.02
CA LYS A 48 3.82 32.46 -3.05
C LYS A 48 2.82 31.30 -3.15
N VAL A 49 1.61 31.49 -2.61
CA VAL A 49 0.52 30.52 -2.78
C VAL A 49 -0.12 30.76 -4.15
N VAL A 50 -0.08 29.76 -5.02
CA VAL A 50 -0.86 29.74 -6.27
C VAL A 50 -2.11 28.92 -6.00
N SER A 51 -3.27 29.58 -5.98
CA SER A 51 -4.58 28.92 -5.96
C SER A 51 -4.79 28.24 -7.33
N MET A 52 -4.75 26.90 -7.35
CA MET A 52 -5.36 26.10 -8.42
C MET A 52 -6.76 25.71 -7.95
N ASN A 53 -7.78 26.29 -8.57
CA ASN A 53 -9.19 26.09 -8.23
C ASN A 53 -9.82 24.83 -8.91
N GLN A 54 -9.01 23.81 -9.19
CA GLN A 54 -9.51 22.49 -9.60
C GLN A 54 -8.72 21.44 -8.82
N GLN A 55 -9.40 20.72 -7.94
CA GLN A 55 -8.81 19.53 -7.32
C GLN A 55 -8.60 18.48 -8.42
N PRO A 56 -7.45 17.79 -8.46
CA PRO A 56 -7.34 16.61 -9.31
C PRO A 56 -8.41 15.61 -8.88
N PRO A 57 -9.16 15.00 -9.81
CA PRO A 57 -10.13 13.95 -9.49
C PRO A 57 -9.42 12.83 -8.74
N LEU A 58 -10.13 12.15 -7.84
CA LEU A 58 -9.56 10.96 -7.21
C LEU A 58 -9.28 9.95 -8.31
N LEU A 59 -8.24 9.19 -8.10
CA LEU A 59 -7.69 8.26 -9.08
C LEU A 59 -8.69 7.20 -9.55
N LEU A 60 -9.60 6.79 -8.64
CA LEU A 60 -10.71 5.88 -8.94
C LEU A 60 -11.80 6.54 -9.79
N ASP A 61 -12.05 7.85 -9.59
CA ASP A 61 -13.01 8.62 -10.39
C ASP A 61 -12.56 8.69 -11.85
N LEU A 62 -11.26 8.85 -12.09
CA LEU A 62 -10.68 8.82 -13.44
C LEU A 62 -10.84 7.46 -14.13
N VAL A 63 -10.69 6.36 -13.38
CA VAL A 63 -10.92 5.00 -13.91
C VAL A 63 -12.40 4.80 -14.23
N HIS A 64 -13.29 5.25 -13.34
CA HIS A 64 -14.73 5.15 -13.52
C HIS A 64 -15.22 5.98 -14.72
N GLU A 65 -14.83 7.25 -14.82
CA GLU A 65 -15.19 8.14 -15.94
C GLU A 65 -14.77 7.56 -17.30
N ARG A 66 -13.57 6.98 -17.39
CA ARG A 66 -13.09 6.31 -18.61
C ARG A 66 -13.94 5.10 -19.00
N ILE A 67 -14.32 4.28 -18.02
CA ILE A 67 -15.16 3.10 -18.26
C ILE A 67 -16.54 3.54 -18.75
N VAL A 68 -17.15 4.52 -18.07
CA VAL A 68 -18.48 5.05 -18.45
C VAL A 68 -18.46 5.63 -19.87
N ALA A 69 -17.45 6.43 -20.21
CA ALA A 69 -17.32 6.98 -21.57
C ALA A 69 -17.24 5.88 -22.64
N GLY A 70 -16.47 4.82 -22.39
CA GLY A 70 -16.39 3.68 -23.31
C GLY A 70 -17.67 2.84 -23.38
N LEU A 71 -18.43 2.74 -22.28
CA LEU A 71 -19.74 2.09 -22.27
C LEU A 71 -20.78 2.88 -23.09
N ASP A 72 -20.76 4.21 -23.01
CA ASP A 72 -21.62 5.07 -23.84
C ASP A 72 -21.33 4.88 -25.33
N ASP A 73 -20.05 4.79 -25.71
CA ASP A 73 -19.66 4.49 -27.09
C ASP A 73 -20.08 3.07 -27.52
N ALA A 74 -20.08 2.10 -26.60
CA ALA A 74 -20.45 0.71 -26.87
C ALA A 74 -21.93 0.55 -27.27
N ILE A 75 -22.81 1.43 -26.77
CA ILE A 75 -24.24 1.46 -27.13
C ILE A 75 -24.43 1.67 -28.64
N GLY A 76 -23.48 2.34 -29.31
CA GLY A 76 -23.51 2.58 -30.76
C GLY A 76 -23.36 1.31 -31.61
N SER A 77 -22.87 0.20 -31.06
CA SER A 77 -22.75 -1.09 -31.73
C SER A 77 -23.67 -2.12 -31.08
N ARG A 78 -24.62 -2.69 -31.83
CA ARG A 78 -25.56 -3.68 -31.28
C ARG A 78 -24.84 -4.88 -30.67
N LEU A 79 -23.77 -5.36 -31.31
CA LEU A 79 -22.97 -6.47 -30.79
C LEU A 79 -22.36 -6.15 -29.42
N LEU A 80 -21.74 -4.96 -29.28
CA LEU A 80 -21.13 -4.52 -28.03
C LEU A 80 -22.18 -4.23 -26.96
N HIS A 81 -23.32 -3.66 -27.34
CA HIS A 81 -24.44 -3.42 -26.44
C HIS A 81 -25.02 -4.75 -25.90
N LEU A 82 -25.24 -5.74 -26.76
CA LEU A 82 -25.64 -7.09 -26.34
C LEU A 82 -24.58 -7.76 -25.45
N LEU A 83 -23.29 -7.55 -25.74
CA LEU A 83 -22.20 -8.08 -24.94
C LEU A 83 -22.15 -7.45 -23.53
N GLY A 84 -22.30 -6.13 -23.44
CA GLY A 84 -22.43 -5.44 -22.15
C GLY A 84 -23.66 -5.85 -21.37
N ALA A 85 -24.78 -6.12 -22.05
CA ALA A 85 -25.98 -6.67 -21.43
C ALA A 85 -25.76 -8.09 -20.90
N TRP A 86 -25.00 -8.92 -21.63
CA TRP A 86 -24.65 -10.27 -21.21
C TRP A 86 -23.79 -10.30 -19.94
N PHE A 87 -22.84 -9.37 -19.81
CA PHE A 87 -22.10 -9.16 -18.55
C PHE A 87 -22.92 -8.41 -17.47
N GLY A 88 -24.11 -7.92 -17.81
CA GLY A 88 -24.99 -7.15 -16.95
C GLY A 88 -24.38 -5.81 -16.50
N VAL A 89 -23.66 -5.14 -17.40
CA VAL A 89 -23.09 -3.80 -17.21
C VAL A 89 -23.78 -2.73 -18.08
N LEU A 90 -24.58 -3.16 -19.06
CA LEU A 90 -25.49 -2.32 -19.83
C LEU A 90 -26.91 -2.88 -19.73
N GLU A 91 -27.90 -2.02 -19.89
CA GLU A 91 -29.27 -2.47 -20.09
C GLU A 91 -29.38 -3.21 -21.44
N PRO A 92 -30.20 -4.26 -21.53
CA PRO A 92 -30.35 -4.99 -22.78
C PRO A 92 -30.98 -4.12 -23.89
N PRO A 93 -30.45 -4.14 -25.13
CA PRO A 93 -31.12 -3.49 -26.25
C PRO A 93 -32.42 -4.21 -26.61
N GLY A 94 -33.37 -3.52 -27.23
CA GLY A 94 -34.62 -4.14 -27.70
C GLY A 94 -34.38 -5.35 -28.62
N ALA A 95 -35.28 -6.33 -28.55
CA ALA A 95 -35.26 -7.52 -29.40
C ALA A 95 -35.35 -7.14 -30.89
N ARG A 96 -34.61 -7.85 -31.75
CA ARG A 96 -34.54 -7.52 -33.18
C ARG A 96 -35.82 -7.92 -33.90
N GLU A 97 -36.33 -7.05 -34.77
CA GLU A 97 -37.36 -7.42 -35.74
C GLU A 97 -36.79 -8.33 -36.84
N SER A 98 -37.60 -9.24 -37.35
CA SER A 98 -37.15 -10.25 -38.31
C SER A 98 -36.57 -9.64 -39.58
N HIS A 99 -35.37 -10.07 -39.93
CA HIS A 99 -34.71 -9.70 -41.17
C HIS A 99 -35.21 -10.55 -42.33
N SER A 100 -35.74 -9.91 -43.37
CA SER A 100 -36.04 -10.54 -44.65
C SER A 100 -34.78 -10.52 -45.52
N GLY A 101 -33.90 -11.53 -45.37
CA GLY A 101 -32.66 -11.61 -46.14
C GLY A 101 -31.72 -12.72 -45.69
N ILE A 102 -30.62 -12.88 -46.42
CA ILE A 102 -29.50 -13.74 -46.03
C ILE A 102 -28.74 -13.07 -44.86
N PRO A 103 -28.62 -13.72 -43.69
CA PRO A 103 -27.92 -13.12 -42.55
C PRO A 103 -26.40 -13.04 -42.80
N SER A 104 -25.81 -11.91 -42.44
CA SER A 104 -24.35 -11.74 -42.35
C SER A 104 -23.78 -12.50 -41.14
N PHE A 105 -22.46 -12.60 -41.01
CA PHE A 105 -21.89 -13.24 -39.81
C PHE A 105 -22.22 -12.45 -38.54
N SER A 106 -22.25 -11.11 -38.60
CA SER A 106 -22.65 -10.25 -37.47
C SER A 106 -24.07 -10.58 -37.03
N ASP A 107 -25.00 -10.74 -37.98
CA ASP A 107 -26.40 -11.09 -37.67
C ASP A 107 -26.52 -12.45 -36.98
N ILE A 108 -25.68 -13.41 -37.38
CA ILE A 108 -25.65 -14.75 -36.78
C ILE A 108 -25.08 -14.65 -35.36
N VAL A 109 -23.95 -13.97 -35.16
CA VAL A 109 -23.32 -13.78 -33.84
C VAL A 109 -24.24 -13.05 -32.88
N GLU A 110 -24.85 -11.95 -33.32
CA GLU A 110 -25.83 -11.19 -32.53
C GLU A 110 -27.03 -12.05 -32.14
N ALA A 111 -27.55 -12.91 -33.03
CA ALA A 111 -28.67 -13.79 -32.70
C ALA A 111 -28.31 -14.83 -31.63
N GLY A 112 -27.08 -15.36 -31.66
CA GLY A 112 -26.58 -16.26 -30.61
C GLY A 112 -26.44 -15.57 -29.26
N LEU A 113 -25.87 -14.36 -29.27
CA LEU A 113 -25.71 -13.57 -28.04
C LEU A 113 -27.06 -13.04 -27.51
N GLU A 114 -28.00 -12.67 -28.38
CA GLU A 114 -29.37 -12.30 -28.01
C GLU A 114 -30.07 -13.47 -27.32
N PHE A 115 -29.92 -14.70 -27.81
CA PHE A 115 -30.43 -15.87 -27.08
C PHE A 115 -29.77 -16.03 -25.70
N ALA A 116 -28.46 -15.84 -25.60
CA ALA A 116 -27.75 -15.93 -24.32
C ALA A 116 -28.19 -14.87 -23.30
N VAL A 117 -28.55 -13.65 -23.75
CA VAL A 117 -29.03 -12.56 -22.88
C VAL A 117 -30.50 -12.73 -22.50
N PHE A 118 -31.37 -13.03 -23.47
CA PHE A 118 -32.82 -12.95 -23.31
C PHE A 118 -33.55 -14.29 -23.19
N GLY A 119 -32.88 -15.40 -23.53
CA GLY A 119 -33.56 -16.68 -23.74
C GLY A 119 -34.55 -16.65 -24.92
N ASN A 120 -34.37 -15.73 -25.88
CA ASN A 120 -35.28 -15.57 -27.01
C ASN A 120 -35.23 -16.79 -27.97
N GLU A 121 -36.24 -17.65 -27.91
CA GLU A 121 -36.32 -18.88 -28.72
C GLU A 121 -36.35 -18.63 -30.24
N ARG A 122 -36.80 -17.44 -30.68
CA ARG A 122 -36.72 -17.06 -32.10
C ARG A 122 -35.28 -16.77 -32.52
N ALA A 123 -34.52 -16.06 -31.68
CA ALA A 123 -33.11 -15.79 -31.90
C ALA A 123 -32.29 -17.09 -31.90
N LYS A 124 -32.59 -18.01 -30.97
CA LYS A 124 -32.04 -19.37 -30.93
C LYS A 124 -32.26 -20.13 -32.24
N SER A 125 -33.50 -20.17 -32.73
CA SER A 125 -33.85 -20.87 -33.96
C SER A 125 -33.11 -20.30 -35.18
N SER A 126 -33.03 -18.97 -35.26
CA SER A 126 -32.28 -18.26 -36.30
C SER A 126 -30.78 -18.57 -36.24
N PHE A 127 -30.21 -18.54 -35.04
CA PHE A 127 -28.79 -18.83 -34.79
C PHE A 127 -28.43 -20.26 -35.18
N VAL A 128 -29.14 -21.26 -34.63
CA VAL A 128 -28.89 -22.69 -34.88
C VAL A 128 -29.01 -23.03 -36.36
N SER A 129 -30.04 -22.50 -37.05
CA SER A 129 -30.21 -22.73 -38.49
C SER A 129 -29.08 -22.14 -39.36
N SER A 130 -28.33 -21.18 -38.83
CA SER A 130 -27.26 -20.47 -39.53
C SER A 130 -25.85 -21.02 -39.25
N ILE A 131 -25.66 -21.85 -38.22
CA ILE A 131 -24.35 -22.45 -37.86
C ILE A 131 -23.70 -23.22 -39.01
N PRO A 132 -24.41 -24.09 -39.77
CA PRO A 132 -23.79 -24.85 -40.87
C PRO A 132 -23.14 -23.95 -41.92
N ARG A 133 -23.66 -22.73 -42.10
CA ARG A 133 -23.13 -21.74 -43.03
C ARG A 133 -21.80 -21.16 -42.56
N LEU A 134 -21.64 -20.91 -41.26
CA LEU A 134 -20.36 -20.48 -40.71
C LEU A 134 -19.34 -21.62 -40.83
N ARG A 135 -19.71 -22.83 -40.42
CA ARG A 135 -18.85 -24.02 -40.51
C ARG A 135 -18.36 -24.32 -41.92
N GLY A 136 -19.17 -24.04 -42.94
CA GLY A 136 -18.84 -24.28 -44.36
C GLY A 136 -18.02 -23.19 -45.05
N ARG A 137 -17.62 -22.12 -44.36
CA ARG A 137 -16.80 -21.05 -44.95
C ARG A 137 -15.32 -21.42 -45.00
N SER A 138 -14.64 -20.92 -46.03
CA SER A 138 -13.18 -20.92 -46.11
C SER A 138 -12.61 -19.67 -45.44
N TYR A 139 -11.95 -19.86 -44.30
CA TYR A 139 -11.34 -18.79 -43.52
C TYR A 139 -9.88 -18.54 -43.94
N PHE A 140 -9.39 -17.33 -43.69
CA PHE A 140 -7.99 -16.93 -43.99
C PHE A 140 -7.60 -17.08 -45.47
N THR A 141 -8.55 -16.89 -46.38
CA THR A 141 -8.31 -16.94 -47.81
C THR A 141 -7.32 -15.84 -48.21
N PRO A 142 -6.17 -16.14 -48.84
CA PRO A 142 -5.19 -15.13 -49.23
C PRO A 142 -5.82 -14.04 -50.10
N ASN A 143 -5.47 -12.78 -49.83
CA ASN A 143 -5.95 -11.59 -50.54
C ASN A 143 -7.46 -11.28 -50.40
N GLN A 144 -8.16 -11.90 -49.44
CA GLN A 144 -9.50 -11.48 -49.04
C GLN A 144 -9.45 -10.70 -47.72
N PRO A 145 -10.28 -9.66 -47.54
CA PRO A 145 -10.46 -9.02 -46.24
C PRO A 145 -10.94 -10.06 -45.22
N GLN A 146 -10.35 -10.06 -44.03
CA GLN A 146 -10.76 -10.95 -42.97
C GLN A 146 -12.18 -10.58 -42.50
N GLY A 147 -13.04 -11.59 -42.35
CA GLY A 147 -14.38 -11.44 -41.81
C GLY A 147 -14.40 -11.82 -40.33
N LEU A 148 -15.19 -12.85 -40.01
CA LEU A 148 -15.31 -13.40 -38.65
C LEU A 148 -13.94 -13.81 -38.08
N GLU A 149 -13.05 -14.37 -38.89
CA GLU A 149 -11.73 -14.83 -38.46
C GLU A 149 -10.78 -13.72 -38.00
N GLY A 150 -11.08 -12.46 -38.36
CA GLY A 150 -10.32 -11.28 -37.97
C GLY A 150 -11.00 -10.45 -36.90
N ASP A 151 -12.09 -10.93 -36.30
CA ASP A 151 -12.88 -10.20 -35.31
C ASP A 151 -12.97 -10.99 -33.98
N PRO A 152 -12.03 -10.74 -33.04
CA PRO A 152 -12.00 -11.40 -31.74
C PRO A 152 -13.27 -11.19 -30.90
N VAL A 153 -13.92 -10.03 -31.01
CA VAL A 153 -15.16 -9.74 -30.28
C VAL A 153 -16.29 -10.60 -30.83
N ALA A 154 -16.42 -10.67 -32.16
CA ALA A 154 -17.42 -11.52 -32.79
C ALA A 154 -17.16 -13.02 -32.54
N LEU A 155 -15.89 -13.45 -32.51
CA LEU A 155 -15.51 -14.83 -32.18
C LEU A 155 -15.82 -15.18 -30.72
N PHE A 156 -15.58 -14.27 -29.77
CA PHE A 156 -15.96 -14.44 -28.37
C PHE A 156 -17.48 -14.51 -28.21
N ALA A 157 -18.22 -13.57 -28.79
CA ALA A 157 -19.68 -13.58 -28.76
C ALA A 157 -20.28 -14.84 -29.40
N LEU A 158 -19.67 -15.34 -30.48
CA LEU A 158 -20.06 -16.60 -31.10
C LEU A 158 -19.83 -17.79 -30.16
N ALA A 159 -18.71 -17.82 -29.44
CA ALA A 159 -18.42 -18.85 -28.45
C ALA A 159 -19.48 -18.89 -27.35
N VAL A 160 -19.85 -17.74 -26.79
CA VAL A 160 -20.94 -17.61 -25.82
C VAL A 160 -22.25 -18.15 -26.38
N GLY A 161 -22.60 -17.76 -27.61
CA GLY A 161 -23.82 -18.24 -28.28
C GLY A 161 -23.84 -19.76 -28.47
N LEU A 162 -22.74 -20.37 -28.92
CA LEU A 162 -22.63 -21.82 -29.14
C LEU A 162 -22.72 -22.62 -27.83
N VAL A 163 -22.09 -22.12 -26.76
CA VAL A 163 -22.20 -22.72 -25.42
C VAL A 163 -23.64 -22.67 -24.92
N ALA A 164 -24.32 -21.54 -25.09
CA ALA A 164 -25.71 -21.37 -24.66
C ALA A 164 -26.69 -22.34 -25.34
N VAL A 165 -26.43 -22.74 -26.59
CA VAL A 165 -27.26 -23.74 -27.32
C VAL A 165 -26.73 -25.17 -27.25
N ASN A 166 -25.62 -25.40 -26.55
CA ASN A 166 -24.96 -26.71 -26.42
C ASN A 166 -24.62 -27.36 -27.78
N GLU A 167 -24.04 -26.57 -28.69
CA GLU A 167 -23.65 -27.02 -30.04
C GLU A 167 -22.21 -27.57 -30.11
N ASN A 168 -21.88 -28.30 -31.19
CA ASN A 168 -20.49 -28.75 -31.39
C ASN A 168 -19.56 -27.56 -31.71
N THR A 169 -18.50 -27.42 -30.93
CA THR A 169 -17.55 -26.29 -30.92
C THR A 169 -16.19 -26.59 -31.57
N ASP A 170 -15.92 -27.85 -31.97
CA ASP A 170 -14.60 -28.29 -32.47
C ASP A 170 -14.12 -27.48 -33.69
N TRP A 171 -15.04 -27.11 -34.55
CA TRP A 171 -14.74 -26.31 -35.74
C TRP A 171 -14.33 -24.88 -35.39
N LEU A 172 -14.92 -24.30 -34.34
CA LEU A 172 -14.59 -22.96 -33.88
C LEU A 172 -13.28 -22.96 -33.08
N LEU A 173 -13.02 -24.01 -32.29
CA LEU A 173 -11.73 -24.19 -31.63
C LEU A 173 -10.56 -24.21 -32.64
N ARG A 174 -10.69 -24.96 -33.74
CA ARG A 174 -9.68 -24.94 -34.82
C ARG A 174 -9.52 -23.57 -35.47
N LEU A 175 -10.63 -22.85 -35.65
CA LEU A 175 -10.61 -21.48 -36.19
C LEU A 175 -9.89 -20.51 -35.24
N LEU A 176 -10.15 -20.62 -33.92
CA LEU A 176 -9.51 -19.82 -32.89
C LEU A 176 -8.01 -20.12 -32.77
N ASP A 177 -7.60 -21.39 -32.84
CA ASP A 177 -6.19 -21.76 -32.79
C ASP A 177 -5.41 -21.14 -33.99
N GLU A 178 -5.99 -21.18 -35.20
CA GLU A 178 -5.42 -20.51 -36.37
C GLU A 178 -5.44 -18.98 -36.26
N ALA A 179 -6.49 -18.39 -35.68
CA ALA A 179 -6.56 -16.95 -35.42
C ALA A 179 -5.47 -16.51 -34.42
N LEU A 180 -5.28 -17.27 -33.34
CA LEU A 180 -4.24 -17.04 -32.33
C LEU A 180 -2.83 -17.11 -32.90
N LEU A 181 -2.57 -17.99 -33.88
CA LEU A 181 -1.26 -18.06 -34.54
C LEU A 181 -0.96 -16.83 -35.40
N ARG A 182 -2.00 -16.16 -35.91
CA ARG A 182 -1.89 -15.05 -36.87
C ARG A 182 -2.00 -13.67 -36.23
N GLU A 183 -2.71 -13.56 -35.11
CA GLU A 183 -2.93 -12.29 -34.42
C GLU A 183 -1.65 -11.85 -33.70
N LYS A 184 -1.25 -10.60 -33.92
CA LYS A 184 -0.03 -10.00 -33.34
C LYS A 184 -0.34 -8.95 -32.29
N ASP A 185 -1.57 -8.46 -32.25
CA ASP A 185 -2.00 -7.50 -31.25
C ASP A 185 -2.36 -8.22 -29.95
N ASP A 186 -1.64 -7.90 -28.87
CA ASP A 186 -1.76 -8.59 -27.59
C ASP A 186 -3.18 -8.51 -27.02
N MET A 187 -3.83 -7.34 -27.09
CA MET A 187 -5.19 -7.18 -26.56
C MET A 187 -6.22 -8.01 -27.34
N ARG A 188 -6.06 -8.10 -28.66
CA ARG A 188 -6.92 -8.94 -29.51
C ARG A 188 -6.66 -10.42 -29.29
N ARG A 189 -5.42 -10.83 -29.03
CA ARG A 189 -5.08 -12.20 -28.63
C ARG A 189 -5.75 -12.60 -27.33
N GLU A 190 -5.79 -11.73 -26.33
CA GLU A 190 -6.46 -12.00 -25.03
C GLU A 190 -7.94 -12.38 -25.20
N LEU A 191 -8.66 -11.69 -26.09
CA LEU A 191 -10.06 -12.02 -26.40
C LEU A 191 -10.22 -13.38 -27.09
N LEU A 192 -9.26 -13.76 -27.94
CA LEU A 192 -9.23 -15.09 -28.56
C LEU A 192 -8.91 -16.19 -27.54
N VAL A 193 -8.01 -15.94 -26.59
CA VAL A 193 -7.71 -16.86 -25.48
C VAL A 193 -8.93 -17.04 -24.59
N LEU A 194 -9.64 -15.95 -24.26
CA LEU A 194 -10.90 -15.99 -23.52
C LEU A 194 -11.97 -16.81 -24.27
N ALA A 195 -12.16 -16.58 -25.57
CA ALA A 195 -13.08 -17.36 -26.38
C ALA A 195 -12.74 -18.87 -26.37
N ASN A 196 -11.45 -19.20 -26.45
CA ASN A 196 -10.97 -20.58 -26.38
C ASN A 196 -11.27 -21.22 -25.01
N ALA A 197 -11.04 -20.49 -23.91
CA ALA A 197 -11.34 -20.94 -22.55
C ALA A 197 -12.84 -21.21 -22.34
N VAL A 198 -13.71 -20.32 -22.83
CA VAL A 198 -15.17 -20.48 -22.77
C VAL A 198 -15.63 -21.74 -23.52
N LEU A 199 -15.08 -22.01 -24.71
CA LEU A 199 -15.45 -23.20 -25.48
C LEU A 199 -14.94 -24.50 -24.86
N LYS A 200 -13.76 -24.49 -24.24
CA LYS A 200 -13.15 -25.68 -23.62
C LYS A 200 -13.81 -26.06 -22.30
N GLY A 201 -14.28 -25.07 -21.53
CA GLY A 201 -15.00 -25.29 -20.25
C GLY A 201 -14.19 -26.01 -19.16
N SER A 202 -12.89 -26.24 -19.36
CA SER A 202 -12.02 -26.94 -18.41
C SER A 202 -11.34 -25.94 -17.46
N VAL A 203 -11.09 -26.32 -16.21
CA VAL A 203 -10.38 -25.44 -15.25
C VAL A 203 -9.00 -25.01 -15.78
N SER A 204 -8.28 -25.95 -16.40
CA SER A 204 -6.95 -25.68 -16.97
C SER A 204 -6.94 -24.69 -18.13
N SER A 205 -8.03 -24.60 -18.91
CA SER A 205 -8.09 -23.66 -20.05
C SER A 205 -8.17 -22.20 -19.63
N TRP A 206 -8.47 -21.93 -18.35
CA TRP A 206 -8.48 -20.58 -17.81
C TRP A 206 -7.09 -20.11 -17.37
N ASN A 207 -6.08 -20.97 -17.24
CA ASN A 207 -4.76 -20.57 -16.73
C ASN A 207 -4.15 -19.41 -17.53
N ASP A 208 -4.28 -19.46 -18.86
CA ASP A 208 -3.70 -18.50 -19.79
C ASP A 208 -4.55 -17.23 -20.00
N VAL A 209 -5.75 -17.15 -19.42
CA VAL A 209 -6.62 -15.96 -19.52
C VAL A 209 -6.12 -14.85 -18.58
N ALA A 210 -6.05 -13.62 -19.08
CA ALA A 210 -5.65 -12.46 -18.26
C ALA A 210 -6.51 -12.30 -16.97
N PRO A 211 -5.90 -11.87 -15.85
CA PRO A 211 -6.60 -11.65 -14.58
C PRO A 211 -7.87 -10.80 -14.68
N LEU A 212 -7.86 -9.70 -15.43
CA LEU A 212 -9.05 -8.86 -15.60
C LEU A 212 -10.19 -9.61 -16.31
N LEU A 213 -9.87 -10.39 -17.35
CA LEU A 213 -10.86 -11.17 -18.10
C LEU A 213 -11.42 -12.34 -17.29
N LYS A 214 -10.63 -12.92 -16.37
CA LYS A 214 -11.11 -13.92 -15.40
C LYS A 214 -12.17 -13.35 -14.46
N LEU A 215 -11.96 -12.13 -13.94
CA LEU A 215 -12.96 -11.46 -13.10
C LEU A 215 -14.19 -11.02 -13.90
N ALA A 216 -14.00 -10.54 -15.13
CA ALA A 216 -15.13 -10.27 -16.02
C ALA A 216 -15.97 -11.54 -16.25
N ALA A 217 -15.32 -12.68 -16.52
CA ALA A 217 -15.98 -13.97 -16.68
C ALA A 217 -16.70 -14.45 -15.41
N GLN A 218 -16.14 -14.19 -14.21
CA GLN A 218 -16.80 -14.44 -12.93
C GLN A 218 -18.11 -13.65 -12.82
N SER A 219 -18.15 -12.38 -13.25
CA SER A 219 -19.38 -11.57 -13.24
C SER A 219 -20.51 -12.14 -14.11
N ALA A 220 -20.16 -12.92 -15.13
CA ALA A 220 -21.07 -13.62 -16.02
C ALA A 220 -21.36 -15.07 -15.59
N GLY A 221 -20.84 -15.50 -14.44
CA GLY A 221 -21.03 -16.85 -13.89
C GLY A 221 -20.28 -17.96 -14.65
N LEU A 222 -19.23 -17.61 -15.40
CA LEU A 222 -18.41 -18.60 -16.12
C LEU A 222 -17.29 -19.22 -15.28
N LEU A 223 -16.96 -18.60 -14.15
CA LEU A 223 -15.89 -18.97 -13.25
C LEU A 223 -16.32 -18.77 -11.80
N ASP A 224 -15.89 -19.68 -10.91
CA ASP A 224 -16.00 -19.53 -9.46
C ASP A 224 -14.95 -18.54 -8.93
N ASP A 225 -15.07 -18.15 -7.66
CA ASP A 225 -14.22 -17.16 -7.00
C ASP A 225 -12.71 -17.41 -7.23
N SER A 226 -12.04 -16.40 -7.78
CA SER A 226 -10.68 -16.49 -8.27
C SER A 226 -9.76 -15.54 -7.49
N PRO A 227 -8.64 -15.99 -6.89
CA PRO A 227 -7.70 -15.16 -6.12
C PRO A 227 -6.86 -14.18 -6.98
N GLN A 228 -7.44 -13.54 -8.00
CA GLN A 228 -6.76 -12.63 -8.93
C GLN A 228 -7.17 -11.15 -8.74
N GLN A 229 -7.87 -10.82 -7.64
CA GLN A 229 -8.41 -9.48 -7.39
C GLN A 229 -7.33 -8.38 -7.43
N VAL A 230 -6.17 -8.64 -6.83
CA VAL A 230 -5.06 -7.67 -6.77
C VAL A 230 -4.45 -7.40 -8.15
N ALA A 231 -4.28 -8.43 -8.97
CA ALA A 231 -3.74 -8.30 -10.32
C ALA A 231 -4.70 -7.54 -11.25
N ALA A 232 -6.00 -7.85 -11.18
CA ALA A 232 -7.00 -7.15 -11.97
C ALA A 232 -7.21 -5.68 -11.53
N LEU A 233 -7.10 -5.38 -10.24
CA LEU A 233 -7.10 -3.99 -9.74
C LEU A 233 -5.94 -3.18 -10.33
N SER A 234 -4.76 -3.79 -10.47
CA SER A 234 -3.61 -3.18 -11.15
C SER A 234 -3.91 -2.90 -12.62
N GLU A 235 -4.48 -3.86 -13.36
CA GLU A 235 -4.85 -3.67 -14.77
C GLU A 235 -5.88 -2.55 -14.98
N LEU A 236 -6.95 -2.54 -14.17
CA LEU A 236 -7.97 -1.46 -14.17
C LEU A 236 -7.33 -0.09 -13.95
N TYR A 237 -6.36 -0.03 -13.04
CA TYR A 237 -5.68 1.19 -12.64
C TYR A 237 -4.78 1.75 -13.75
N TYR A 238 -3.96 0.91 -14.39
CA TYR A 238 -2.94 1.35 -15.35
C TYR A 238 -3.43 1.50 -16.80
N ALA A 239 -4.68 1.12 -17.13
CA ALA A 239 -5.22 1.20 -18.48
C ALA A 239 -5.35 2.65 -19.00
N LYS A 240 -4.31 3.22 -19.62
CA LYS A 240 -4.29 4.65 -20.03
C LYS A 240 -5.31 5.02 -21.12
N ASN A 241 -5.59 4.10 -22.05
CA ASN A 241 -6.57 4.25 -23.13
C ASN A 241 -7.40 2.97 -23.21
N LEU A 242 -8.71 3.10 -23.12
CA LEU A 242 -9.65 2.00 -23.15
C LEU A 242 -10.34 2.00 -24.51
N SER A 243 -10.21 0.92 -25.28
CA SER A 243 -11.06 0.74 -26.46
C SER A 243 -12.49 0.42 -26.03
N VAL A 244 -13.44 0.65 -26.93
CA VAL A 244 -14.88 0.56 -26.64
C VAL A 244 -15.24 -0.84 -26.12
N GLU A 245 -14.72 -1.90 -26.75
CA GLU A 245 -14.94 -3.28 -26.32
C GLU A 245 -14.30 -3.60 -24.95
N TRP A 246 -13.12 -3.04 -24.65
CA TRP A 246 -12.45 -3.25 -23.35
C TRP A 246 -13.15 -2.55 -22.20
N ALA A 247 -13.92 -1.49 -22.46
CA ALA A 247 -14.76 -0.84 -21.45
C ALA A 247 -15.78 -1.79 -20.82
N ILE A 248 -16.36 -2.68 -21.63
CA ILE A 248 -17.31 -3.69 -21.16
C ILE A 248 -16.62 -4.66 -20.19
N PHE A 249 -15.45 -5.18 -20.55
CA PHE A 249 -14.71 -6.12 -19.71
C PHE A 249 -14.21 -5.46 -18.41
N HIS A 250 -13.78 -4.20 -18.48
CA HIS A 250 -13.38 -3.43 -17.29
C HIS A 250 -14.55 -3.18 -16.34
N ALA A 251 -15.73 -2.82 -16.89
CA ALA A 251 -16.95 -2.67 -16.10
C ALA A 251 -17.37 -4.00 -15.44
N ALA A 252 -17.28 -5.10 -16.19
CA ALA A 252 -17.62 -6.44 -15.71
C ALA A 252 -16.69 -6.90 -14.58
N ALA A 253 -15.38 -6.69 -14.74
CA ALA A 253 -14.39 -6.97 -13.71
C ALA A 253 -14.60 -6.08 -12.47
N LEU A 254 -14.88 -4.79 -12.64
CA LEU A 254 -15.17 -3.88 -11.53
C LEU A 254 -16.44 -4.30 -10.76
N LYS A 255 -17.46 -4.76 -11.46
CA LYS A 255 -18.68 -5.33 -10.87
C LYS A 255 -18.39 -6.57 -10.02
N ALA A 256 -17.57 -7.50 -10.53
CA ALA A 256 -17.12 -8.67 -9.76
C ALA A 256 -16.25 -8.29 -8.55
N LEU A 257 -15.40 -7.28 -8.68
CA LEU A 257 -14.59 -6.78 -7.56
C LEU A 257 -15.43 -6.10 -6.49
N ALA A 258 -16.46 -5.34 -6.86
CA ALA A 258 -17.33 -4.66 -5.91
C ALA A 258 -18.14 -5.64 -5.01
N SER A 259 -18.33 -6.88 -5.45
CA SER A 259 -18.90 -7.94 -4.60
C SER A 259 -17.90 -8.59 -3.63
N CYS A 260 -16.59 -8.41 -3.83
CA CYS A 260 -15.53 -9.07 -3.06
C CYS A 260 -14.61 -8.09 -2.29
N VAL A 261 -14.63 -6.80 -2.62
CA VAL A 261 -13.78 -5.73 -2.05
C VAL A 261 -14.67 -4.51 -1.78
N ASP A 262 -14.53 -3.88 -0.61
CA ASP A 262 -15.23 -2.63 -0.28
C ASP A 262 -14.67 -1.47 -1.13
N LEU A 263 -15.20 -1.33 -2.34
CA LEU A 263 -14.90 -0.27 -3.30
C LEU A 263 -15.85 0.93 -3.15
N GLN A 264 -16.54 1.08 -2.01
CA GLN A 264 -17.57 2.11 -1.85
C GLN A 264 -17.03 3.51 -2.20
N LEU A 265 -17.66 4.13 -3.19
CA LEU A 265 -17.52 5.55 -3.49
C LEU A 265 -17.70 6.33 -2.18
N PRO A 266 -16.86 7.34 -1.91
CA PRO A 266 -17.01 8.14 -0.71
C PRO A 266 -18.40 8.80 -0.73
N ARG A 267 -19.22 8.55 0.30
CA ARG A 267 -20.55 9.16 0.48
C ARG A 267 -20.67 9.79 1.87
N VAL A 268 -21.64 10.68 2.05
CA VAL A 268 -21.85 11.39 3.33
C VAL A 268 -22.22 10.41 4.45
N GLU A 269 -22.91 9.31 4.14
CA GLU A 269 -23.27 8.28 5.12
C GLU A 269 -22.04 7.60 5.74
N LYS A 270 -20.94 7.49 4.98
CA LYS A 270 -19.67 6.94 5.49
C LYS A 270 -19.03 7.89 6.50
N VAL A 271 -19.17 9.21 6.31
CA VAL A 271 -18.73 10.21 7.30
C VAL A 271 -19.49 10.00 8.61
N VAL A 272 -20.82 9.84 8.55
CA VAL A 272 -21.66 9.57 9.73
C VAL A 272 -21.27 8.25 10.41
N ALA A 273 -21.08 7.18 9.64
CA ALA A 273 -20.69 5.88 10.17
C ALA A 273 -19.32 5.92 10.88
N LEU A 274 -18.33 6.59 10.28
CA LEU A 274 -17.00 6.76 10.87
C LEU A 274 -17.02 7.58 12.15
N MET A 275 -17.85 8.63 12.20
CA MET A 275 -18.02 9.40 13.44
C MET A 275 -18.71 8.58 14.52
N ARG A 276 -19.70 7.76 14.18
CA ARG A 276 -20.40 6.88 15.12
C ARG A 276 -19.55 5.73 15.66
N SER A 277 -18.51 5.31 14.95
CA SER A 277 -17.58 4.30 15.45
C SER A 277 -16.53 4.87 16.42
N ILE A 278 -16.46 6.19 16.60
CA ILE A 278 -15.50 6.82 17.51
C ILE A 278 -15.66 6.32 18.95
N PRO A 279 -16.85 6.26 19.57
CA PRO A 279 -17.00 5.79 20.94
C PRO A 279 -16.47 4.36 21.15
N ASP A 280 -16.76 3.44 20.22
CA ASP A 280 -16.23 2.07 20.27
C ASP A 280 -14.70 2.05 20.16
N ALA A 281 -14.13 2.84 19.26
CA ALA A 281 -12.68 2.99 19.12
C ALA A 281 -12.04 3.65 20.37
N MET A 282 -12.77 4.54 21.04
CA MET A 282 -12.34 5.19 22.27
C MET A 282 -12.34 4.27 23.48
N GLY A 283 -12.98 3.10 23.42
CA GLY A 283 -12.89 2.07 24.46
C GLY A 283 -11.47 1.55 24.71
N LEU A 284 -10.56 1.73 23.75
CA LEU A 284 -9.13 1.40 23.86
C LEU A 284 -8.25 2.65 24.09
N TRP A 285 -8.85 3.83 24.21
CA TRP A 285 -8.12 5.08 24.38
C TRP A 285 -7.67 5.26 25.83
N PRO A 286 -6.38 5.51 26.11
CA PRO A 286 -5.90 5.65 27.48
C PRO A 286 -6.53 6.87 28.16
N VAL A 287 -7.04 6.68 29.37
CA VAL A 287 -7.41 7.76 30.29
C VAL A 287 -6.15 8.16 31.03
N ASP A 288 -5.73 9.43 30.95
CA ASP A 288 -4.66 9.94 31.81
C ASP A 288 -5.17 9.92 33.26
N VAL A 289 -4.59 9.04 34.08
CA VAL A 289 -4.86 8.98 35.52
C VAL A 289 -3.71 9.65 36.25
N GLU A 290 -3.76 10.97 36.35
CA GLU A 290 -3.00 11.69 37.38
C GLU A 290 -3.93 12.01 38.56
N GLU A 291 -3.45 11.72 39.78
CA GLU A 291 -4.03 12.17 41.06
C GLU A 291 -5.54 11.93 41.28
N GLY A 292 -6.10 10.83 40.76
CA GLY A 292 -7.43 10.35 41.19
C GLY A 292 -8.63 11.00 40.49
N SER A 293 -8.42 11.74 39.40
CA SER A 293 -9.50 12.17 38.50
C SER A 293 -9.09 11.93 37.06
N GLY A 294 -9.70 10.93 36.41
CA GLY A 294 -9.47 10.67 34.99
C GLY A 294 -10.12 11.77 34.14
N PHE A 295 -9.31 12.45 33.32
CA PHE A 295 -9.82 13.43 32.35
C PHE A 295 -9.63 12.91 30.93
N TRP A 296 -10.64 13.08 30.09
CA TRP A 296 -10.54 12.77 28.67
C TRP A 296 -9.64 13.79 27.96
N VAL A 297 -8.92 13.33 26.93
CA VAL A 297 -8.08 14.19 26.05
C VAL A 297 -8.92 15.24 25.30
N VAL A 298 -10.23 15.01 25.16
CA VAL A 298 -11.18 15.96 24.56
C VAL A 298 -11.81 16.82 25.66
N GLN A 299 -11.33 18.06 25.78
CA GLN A 299 -11.76 19.01 26.82
C GLN A 299 -12.45 20.27 26.25
N ASP A 300 -12.48 20.39 24.92
CA ASP A 300 -13.09 21.51 24.23
C ASP A 300 -13.46 21.15 22.78
N ALA A 301 -14.07 22.11 22.08
CA ALA A 301 -14.45 21.96 20.68
C ALA A 301 -13.24 21.81 19.72
N GLN A 302 -12.03 22.24 20.08
CA GLN A 302 -10.82 21.99 19.28
C GLN A 302 -10.34 20.55 19.44
N GLY A 303 -10.50 19.95 20.62
CA GLY A 303 -10.27 18.54 20.88
C GLY A 303 -11.16 17.66 19.98
N VAL A 304 -12.46 17.98 19.91
CA VAL A 304 -13.42 17.31 19.02
C VAL A 304 -13.02 17.49 17.55
N GLN A 305 -12.59 18.68 17.16
CA GLN A 305 -12.10 18.95 15.80
C GLN A 305 -10.87 18.11 15.45
N ARG A 306 -9.88 18.01 16.35
CA ARG A 306 -8.67 17.22 16.13
C ARG A 306 -9.01 15.73 16.03
N LEU A 307 -9.90 15.24 16.88
CA LEU A 307 -10.35 13.84 16.84
C LEU A 307 -11.05 13.53 15.50
N ALA A 308 -12.03 14.33 15.11
CA ALA A 308 -12.72 14.18 13.83
C ALA A 308 -11.75 14.28 12.65
N TRP A 309 -10.78 15.20 12.70
CA TRP A 309 -9.74 15.34 11.69
C TRP A 309 -8.89 14.07 11.56
N THR A 310 -8.42 13.51 12.67
CA THR A 310 -7.59 12.28 12.68
C THR A 310 -8.33 11.10 12.05
N VAL A 311 -9.63 10.97 12.28
CA VAL A 311 -10.44 9.88 11.71
C VAL A 311 -10.76 10.13 10.23
N LEU A 312 -11.11 11.36 9.86
CA LEU A 312 -11.60 11.68 8.50
C LEU A 312 -10.49 11.93 7.50
N ARG A 313 -9.32 12.44 7.90
CA ARG A 313 -8.25 12.83 6.96
C ARG A 313 -7.64 11.65 6.20
N PRO A 314 -7.42 10.46 6.79
CA PRO A 314 -6.92 9.28 6.06
C PRO A 314 -7.93 8.75 5.05
N VAL A 315 -9.23 8.83 5.35
CA VAL A 315 -10.31 8.32 4.48
C VAL A 315 -10.72 9.35 3.42
N PHE A 316 -10.71 10.63 3.78
CA PHE A 316 -11.08 11.76 2.93
C PHE A 316 -9.92 12.77 2.90
N PRO A 317 -8.92 12.58 2.01
CA PRO A 317 -7.76 13.46 1.90
C PRO A 317 -8.07 14.89 1.45
N GLY A 318 -9.34 15.21 1.15
CA GLY A 318 -9.83 16.56 0.89
C GLY A 318 -10.37 17.30 2.12
N THR A 319 -10.46 16.67 3.30
CA THR A 319 -10.96 17.29 4.53
C THR A 319 -10.16 18.55 4.90
N ARG A 320 -10.84 19.68 5.14
CA ARG A 320 -10.23 20.98 5.43
C ARG A 320 -10.96 21.70 6.58
N ILE A 321 -10.27 22.63 7.21
CA ILE A 321 -10.88 23.59 8.15
C ILE A 321 -11.58 24.66 7.31
N ILE A 322 -12.76 25.11 7.75
CA ILE A 322 -13.49 26.16 7.04
C ILE A 322 -12.84 27.52 7.31
N GLU A 323 -12.08 28.03 6.33
CA GLU A 323 -11.37 29.31 6.42
C GLU A 323 -12.29 30.51 6.18
N ASN A 324 -13.28 30.38 5.28
CA ASN A 324 -14.28 31.42 4.97
C ASN A 324 -15.57 31.17 5.75
N ILE A 325 -15.61 31.61 7.00
CA ILE A 325 -16.80 31.53 7.85
C ILE A 325 -17.82 32.59 7.37
N PRO A 326 -19.06 32.19 7.01
CA PRO A 326 -20.13 33.15 6.74
C PRO A 326 -20.27 34.09 7.94
N SER A 327 -20.10 35.38 7.69
CA SER A 327 -20.01 36.40 8.73
C SER A 327 -21.18 36.29 9.73
N LYS A 328 -20.83 35.98 10.98
CA LYS A 328 -21.63 35.95 12.22
C LYS A 328 -22.23 34.61 12.70
N VAL A 329 -21.96 33.46 12.08
CA VAL A 329 -22.69 32.24 12.49
C VAL A 329 -21.86 30.96 12.63
N GLY A 330 -20.76 30.77 11.89
CA GLY A 330 -20.01 29.50 11.94
C GLY A 330 -18.86 29.46 12.96
N SER A 331 -18.60 28.28 13.51
CA SER A 331 -17.44 28.00 14.35
C SER A 331 -16.16 27.79 13.52
N ARG A 332 -15.00 28.28 14.02
CA ARG A 332 -13.66 27.96 13.47
C ARG A 332 -13.29 26.49 13.62
N ASN A 333 -14.06 25.76 14.43
CA ASN A 333 -13.82 24.34 14.69
C ASN A 333 -14.47 23.44 13.63
N ASN A 334 -15.34 23.98 12.77
CA ASN A 334 -16.03 23.18 11.75
C ASN A 334 -15.06 22.69 10.66
N LEU A 335 -15.32 21.48 10.17
CA LEU A 335 -14.59 20.87 9.06
C LEU A 335 -15.47 20.79 7.83
N CYS A 336 -14.86 20.74 6.66
CA CYS A 336 -15.56 20.47 5.41
C CYS A 336 -14.87 19.36 4.63
N ILE A 337 -15.66 18.62 3.85
CA ILE A 337 -15.18 17.60 2.93
C ILE A 337 -15.69 18.00 1.54
N PRO A 338 -14.95 18.86 0.81
CA PRO A 338 -15.43 19.47 -0.45
C PRO A 338 -15.82 18.46 -1.52
N GLN A 339 -15.08 17.36 -1.62
CA GLN A 339 -15.36 16.26 -2.55
C GLN A 339 -16.71 15.57 -2.32
N LEU A 340 -17.28 15.70 -1.11
CA LEU A 340 -18.61 15.20 -0.76
C LEU A 340 -19.66 16.31 -0.65
N GLY A 341 -19.26 17.57 -0.82
CA GLY A 341 -20.14 18.72 -0.60
C GLY A 341 -20.74 18.79 0.80
N VAL A 342 -20.05 18.28 1.82
CA VAL A 342 -20.54 18.24 3.21
C VAL A 342 -19.74 19.11 4.16
N VAL A 343 -20.44 19.72 5.11
CA VAL A 343 -19.89 20.41 6.28
C VAL A 343 -20.14 19.59 7.53
N LEU A 344 -19.09 19.36 8.33
CA LEU A 344 -19.16 18.77 9.66
C LEU A 344 -19.14 19.90 10.70
N GLY A 345 -20.29 20.13 11.32
CA GLY A 345 -20.48 21.15 12.35
C GLY A 345 -20.10 20.63 13.74
N ILE A 346 -19.09 21.21 14.38
CA ILE A 346 -18.56 20.71 15.65
C ILE A 346 -19.07 21.55 16.81
N HIS A 347 -19.79 20.90 17.72
CA HIS A 347 -20.38 21.52 18.92
C HIS A 347 -19.94 20.77 20.18
N TYR A 348 -19.35 21.50 21.12
CA TYR A 348 -18.96 20.98 22.44
C TYR A 348 -19.94 21.45 23.50
N ILE A 349 -20.45 20.53 24.30
CA ILE A 349 -21.51 20.75 25.29
C ILE A 349 -20.97 20.36 26.67
N PRO A 350 -20.34 21.30 27.40
CA PRO A 350 -19.77 21.03 28.71
C PRO A 350 -20.84 20.84 29.80
N GLU A 351 -21.96 21.56 29.70
CA GLU A 351 -23.04 21.52 30.69
C GLU A 351 -24.39 21.26 30.02
N TYR A 352 -25.11 20.26 30.53
CA TYR A 352 -26.47 19.95 30.09
C TYR A 352 -27.50 20.63 31.00
N THR A 353 -28.24 21.60 30.44
CA THR A 353 -29.27 22.39 31.13
C THR A 353 -30.58 22.39 30.33
N ASN A 354 -31.69 22.77 30.97
CA ASN A 354 -33.00 22.88 30.31
C ASN A 354 -33.05 23.85 29.11
N SER A 355 -32.03 24.69 28.91
CA SER A 355 -31.94 25.63 27.78
C SER A 355 -30.95 25.18 26.69
N THR A 356 -30.24 24.08 26.90
CA THR A 356 -29.15 23.62 26.02
C THR A 356 -29.70 23.18 24.65
N GLY A 357 -30.82 22.44 24.62
CA GLY A 357 -31.46 22.00 23.38
C GLY A 357 -31.92 23.15 22.48
N ASP A 358 -32.63 24.13 23.04
CA ASP A 358 -33.12 25.29 22.28
C ASP A 358 -31.99 26.14 21.69
N LYS A 359 -30.94 26.39 22.48
CA LYS A 359 -29.75 27.14 22.01
C LYS A 359 -29.00 26.39 20.91
N LEU A 360 -28.85 25.08 21.05
CA LEU A 360 -28.21 24.24 20.04
C LEU A 360 -28.99 24.27 18.73
N LEU A 361 -30.31 24.10 18.81
CA LEU A 361 -31.19 24.11 17.65
C LEU A 361 -31.10 25.43 16.88
N GLU A 362 -31.15 26.57 17.56
CA GLU A 362 -31.02 27.88 16.92
C GLU A 362 -29.64 28.10 16.29
N ASN A 363 -28.57 27.65 16.95
CA ASN A 363 -27.21 27.72 16.40
C ASN A 363 -27.07 26.87 15.12
N ILE A 364 -27.51 25.61 15.14
CA ILE A 364 -27.40 24.72 13.97
C ILE A 364 -28.28 25.24 12.82
N LYS A 365 -29.50 25.70 13.09
CA LYS A 365 -30.36 26.34 12.07
C LYS A 365 -29.64 27.47 11.37
N ALA A 366 -28.96 28.31 12.14
CA ALA A 366 -28.25 29.45 11.61
C ALA A 366 -27.02 29.00 10.78
N GLU A 367 -26.27 27.99 11.23
CA GLU A 367 -25.12 27.43 10.50
C GLU A 367 -25.54 26.78 9.18
N VAL A 368 -26.57 25.94 9.19
CA VAL A 368 -27.13 25.29 8.00
C VAL A 368 -27.52 26.35 6.97
N LYS A 369 -28.22 27.41 7.38
CA LYS A 369 -28.58 28.53 6.50
C LYS A 369 -27.37 29.30 5.96
N GLY A 370 -26.28 29.36 6.72
CA GLY A 370 -25.04 30.02 6.33
C GLY A 370 -24.22 29.20 5.33
N TYR A 371 -24.16 27.89 5.50
CA TYR A 371 -23.33 26.99 4.69
C TYR A 371 -24.06 26.43 3.47
N LEU A 372 -25.35 26.12 3.56
CA LEU A 372 -26.15 25.50 2.50
C LEU A 372 -26.92 26.57 1.73
N THR A 373 -26.20 27.39 0.97
CA THR A 373 -26.78 28.40 0.08
C THR A 373 -26.72 27.94 -1.37
N GLU A 374 -27.58 28.47 -2.25
CA GLU A 374 -27.59 28.13 -3.69
C GLU A 374 -26.23 28.36 -4.39
N LYS A 375 -25.36 29.20 -3.82
CA LYS A 375 -24.03 29.52 -4.35
C LYS A 375 -22.90 28.77 -3.64
N SER A 376 -23.23 27.94 -2.65
CA SER A 376 -22.26 27.17 -1.89
C SER A 376 -21.83 25.91 -2.63
N LEU A 377 -20.61 25.45 -2.35
CA LEU A 377 -20.13 24.13 -2.78
C LEU A 377 -20.70 23.00 -1.90
N TYR A 378 -21.39 23.34 -0.81
CA TYR A 378 -21.91 22.39 0.17
C TYR A 378 -23.44 22.29 0.08
N HIS A 379 -23.93 21.06 0.06
CA HIS A 379 -25.36 20.72 0.00
C HIS A 379 -25.81 19.83 1.18
N ALA A 380 -24.86 19.39 2.00
CA ALA A 380 -25.10 18.54 3.16
C ALA A 380 -24.42 19.10 4.43
N TYR A 381 -25.04 18.88 5.59
CA TYR A 381 -24.53 19.26 6.90
C TYR A 381 -24.68 18.10 7.89
N VAL A 382 -23.64 17.85 8.69
CA VAL A 382 -23.63 16.80 9.74
C VAL A 382 -23.21 17.47 11.04
N PRO A 383 -24.12 17.66 12.02
CA PRO A 383 -23.74 18.12 13.35
C PRO A 383 -23.07 16.97 14.12
N LEU A 384 -21.83 17.22 14.55
CA LEU A 384 -21.05 16.40 15.48
C LEU A 384 -21.06 17.06 16.86
N LEU A 385 -21.80 16.45 17.78
CA LEU A 385 -22.04 16.96 19.12
C LEU A 385 -21.22 16.14 20.11
N TRP A 386 -20.42 16.79 20.94
CA TRP A 386 -19.74 16.16 22.06
C TRP A 386 -20.39 16.60 23.37
N SER A 387 -20.87 15.66 24.17
CA SER A 387 -21.40 15.94 25.51
C SER A 387 -20.68 15.14 26.58
N GLU A 388 -20.39 15.80 27.70
CA GLU A 388 -19.93 15.13 28.92
C GLU A 388 -21.07 14.43 29.69
N ASN A 389 -22.33 14.72 29.34
CA ASN A 389 -23.49 14.13 30.01
C ASN A 389 -24.17 13.08 29.09
N PRO A 390 -24.19 11.79 29.46
CA PRO A 390 -24.85 10.73 28.69
C PRO A 390 -26.34 10.96 28.45
N GLU A 391 -27.04 11.67 29.35
CA GLU A 391 -28.47 11.99 29.20
C GLU A 391 -28.76 12.88 27.98
N PHE A 392 -27.74 13.58 27.47
CA PHE A 392 -27.88 14.45 26.29
C PHE A 392 -28.24 13.67 25.02
N GLU A 393 -27.93 12.38 24.92
CA GLU A 393 -28.35 11.55 23.78
C GLU A 393 -29.88 11.48 23.62
N ALA A 394 -30.62 11.66 24.72
CA ALA A 394 -32.08 11.67 24.75
C ALA A 394 -32.70 13.07 24.58
N GLU A 395 -31.90 14.11 24.30
CA GLU A 395 -32.37 15.49 24.20
C GLU A 395 -33.43 15.67 23.07
N PRO A 396 -34.67 16.11 23.41
CA PRO A 396 -35.74 16.24 22.43
C PRO A 396 -35.41 17.13 21.22
N ALA A 397 -34.61 18.18 21.42
CA ALA A 397 -34.20 19.08 20.34
C ALA A 397 -33.41 18.38 19.22
N LEU A 398 -32.74 17.24 19.48
CA LEU A 398 -32.00 16.48 18.47
C LEU A 398 -32.91 15.98 17.34
N SER A 399 -34.16 15.59 17.67
CA SER A 399 -35.15 15.20 16.67
C SER A 399 -35.53 16.35 15.76
N LEU A 400 -35.61 17.57 16.31
CA LEU A 400 -35.90 18.79 15.54
C LEU A 400 -34.72 19.17 14.65
N VAL A 401 -33.47 18.98 15.12
CA VAL A 401 -32.27 19.22 14.31
C VAL A 401 -32.21 18.27 13.10
N ARG A 402 -32.54 16.99 13.30
CA ARG A 402 -32.59 15.99 12.21
C ARG A 402 -33.58 16.34 11.10
N CYS A 403 -34.63 17.09 11.44
CA CYS A 403 -35.64 17.53 10.49
C CYS A 403 -35.25 18.80 9.70
N LEU A 404 -34.09 19.41 9.97
CA LEU A 404 -33.65 20.60 9.24
C LEU A 404 -33.23 20.26 7.80
N PRO A 405 -33.61 21.08 6.80
CA PRO A 405 -33.23 20.83 5.41
C PRO A 405 -31.71 20.77 5.21
N GLY A 406 -31.24 19.70 4.58
CA GLY A 406 -29.82 19.47 4.30
C GLY A 406 -29.00 18.91 5.47
N VAL A 407 -29.62 18.72 6.65
CA VAL A 407 -29.01 17.91 7.71
C VAL A 407 -29.18 16.43 7.37
N VAL A 408 -28.06 15.73 7.22
CA VAL A 408 -28.07 14.30 6.85
C VAL A 408 -28.35 13.42 8.06
N ASP A 409 -27.60 13.65 9.14
CA ASP A 409 -27.74 12.94 10.39
C ASP A 409 -27.09 13.76 11.51
N VAL A 410 -27.48 13.52 12.76
CA VAL A 410 -26.85 14.08 13.96
C VAL A 410 -26.05 12.99 14.65
N VAL A 411 -24.77 13.26 14.89
CA VAL A 411 -23.87 12.37 15.63
C VAL A 411 -23.63 12.96 17.01
N VAL A 412 -24.00 12.21 18.04
CA VAL A 412 -23.70 12.54 19.44
C VAL A 412 -22.58 11.62 19.88
N LEU A 413 -21.53 12.21 20.46
CA LEU A 413 -20.40 11.54 21.07
C LEU A 413 -20.40 11.87 22.56
N SER A 414 -20.10 10.87 23.36
CA SER A 414 -19.86 10.97 24.79
C SER A 414 -18.54 10.25 25.10
N GLY A 415 -17.83 10.68 26.15
CA GLY A 415 -16.75 9.85 26.70
C GLY A 415 -17.35 8.54 27.25
N PRO A 416 -16.65 7.39 27.21
CA PRO A 416 -17.22 6.16 27.71
C PRO A 416 -17.63 6.33 29.17
N ASN A 417 -18.85 5.92 29.48
CA ASN A 417 -19.38 5.90 30.84
C ASN A 417 -18.34 5.21 31.73
N THR A 418 -18.06 5.78 32.90
CA THR A 418 -17.29 5.13 33.96
C THR A 418 -17.99 3.82 34.33
N VAL A 419 -17.62 2.74 33.64
CA VAL A 419 -17.92 1.39 34.09
C VAL A 419 -17.01 1.21 35.29
N GLU A 420 -17.57 1.09 36.49
CA GLU A 420 -16.87 0.48 37.61
C GLU A 420 -16.48 -0.93 37.15
N ILE A 421 -15.25 -1.06 36.64
CA ILE A 421 -14.67 -2.36 36.36
C ILE A 421 -14.35 -2.94 37.74
N VAL A 422 -15.28 -3.71 38.28
CA VAL A 422 -15.04 -4.58 39.43
C VAL A 422 -14.08 -5.66 38.94
N TYR A 423 -12.79 -5.41 39.09
CA TYR A 423 -11.77 -6.44 39.01
C TYR A 423 -11.90 -7.30 40.28
N GLU A 424 -12.42 -8.53 40.13
CA GLU A 424 -12.16 -9.55 41.14
C GLU A 424 -10.64 -9.82 41.14
N PRO A 425 -9.96 -9.63 42.28
CA PRO A 425 -8.51 -9.65 42.33
C PRO A 425 -8.02 -11.09 42.24
N ILE A 426 -7.32 -11.42 41.16
CA ILE A 426 -6.31 -12.46 41.23
C ILE A 426 -5.10 -11.80 41.89
N GLU A 427 -4.88 -12.11 43.16
CA GLU A 427 -3.66 -11.73 43.87
C GLU A 427 -2.45 -12.30 43.13
N THR A 428 -1.68 -11.45 42.48
CA THR A 428 -0.21 -11.46 42.62
C THR A 428 0.30 -10.03 42.62
N GLU A 429 1.07 -9.74 43.66
CA GLU A 429 1.60 -8.47 44.09
C GLU A 429 2.35 -7.65 43.02
N GLY A 430 2.14 -6.33 43.06
CA GLY A 430 3.24 -5.37 43.08
C GLY A 430 3.76 -4.83 41.75
N THR A 431 3.63 -3.51 41.60
CA THR A 431 4.35 -2.60 40.66
C THR A 431 3.87 -2.59 39.20
N LYS A 432 3.76 -1.39 38.59
CA LYS A 432 3.78 -1.20 37.12
C LYS A 432 4.81 -2.19 36.56
N PRO A 433 4.57 -2.97 35.49
CA PRO A 433 5.65 -3.75 34.92
C PRO A 433 6.74 -2.75 34.54
N MET A 434 7.84 -2.85 35.27
CA MET A 434 9.08 -2.19 34.92
C MET A 434 9.34 -2.53 33.45
N GLN A 435 9.87 -1.58 32.69
CA GLN A 435 10.31 -1.86 31.33
C GLN A 435 11.40 -2.94 31.43
N ASP A 436 10.99 -4.19 31.26
CA ASP A 436 11.72 -5.34 31.80
C ASP A 436 12.88 -5.75 30.88
N PHE A 437 12.75 -5.40 29.60
CA PHE A 437 13.73 -5.65 28.56
C PHE A 437 14.11 -4.38 27.83
N HIS A 438 15.41 -4.13 27.74
CA HIS A 438 15.95 -2.93 27.10
C HIS A 438 16.18 -3.17 25.61
N VAL A 439 16.60 -4.39 25.25
CA VAL A 439 16.93 -4.75 23.87
C VAL A 439 16.29 -6.09 23.52
N GLY A 440 15.58 -6.12 22.40
CA GLY A 440 15.16 -7.33 21.72
C GLY A 440 16.07 -7.63 20.54
N ILE A 441 16.63 -8.83 20.44
CA ILE A 441 17.46 -9.30 19.33
C ILE A 441 16.67 -10.35 18.53
N ILE A 442 16.51 -10.10 17.24
CA ILE A 442 15.85 -11.01 16.30
C ILE A 442 16.89 -11.48 15.30
N THR A 443 17.00 -12.81 15.17
CA THR A 443 17.88 -13.53 14.23
C THR A 443 17.04 -14.43 13.33
N MET A 444 17.59 -14.93 12.22
CA MET A 444 16.82 -15.71 11.25
C MET A 444 17.33 -17.12 11.12
N LYS A 445 18.60 -17.27 10.78
CA LYS A 445 19.26 -18.56 10.61
C LYS A 445 19.70 -19.15 11.94
N GLU A 446 19.86 -20.48 11.98
CA GLU A 446 20.33 -21.18 13.17
C GLU A 446 21.75 -20.72 13.53
N GLU A 447 22.63 -20.55 12.55
CA GLU A 447 23.99 -20.10 12.76
C GLU A 447 24.08 -18.63 13.26
N GLU A 448 23.12 -17.79 12.86
CA GLU A 448 23.02 -16.41 13.38
C GLU A 448 22.58 -16.42 14.84
N PHE A 449 21.61 -17.27 15.17
CA PHE A 449 21.11 -17.42 16.53
C PHE A 449 22.19 -17.99 17.45
N GLU A 450 22.82 -19.10 17.06
CA GLU A 450 23.94 -19.71 17.78
C GLU A 450 25.06 -18.71 18.03
N ALA A 451 25.48 -17.96 17.00
CA ALA A 451 26.51 -16.94 17.17
C ALA A 451 26.11 -15.86 18.19
N VAL A 452 24.83 -15.45 18.22
CA VAL A 452 24.34 -14.49 19.22
C VAL A 452 24.30 -15.13 20.61
N LEU A 453 23.83 -16.36 20.76
CA LEU A 453 23.85 -17.08 22.04
C LEU A 453 25.27 -17.22 22.59
N ASP A 454 26.24 -17.57 21.76
CA ASP A 454 27.66 -17.69 22.14
C ASP A 454 28.25 -16.38 22.66
N LYS A 455 27.82 -15.22 22.13
CA LYS A 455 28.33 -13.90 22.59
C LYS A 455 27.56 -13.34 23.76
N PHE A 456 26.29 -13.71 23.89
CA PHE A 456 25.43 -13.19 24.94
C PHE A 456 25.41 -14.06 26.19
N GLU A 457 25.68 -15.36 26.05
CA GLU A 457 25.67 -16.35 27.13
C GLU A 457 24.41 -16.19 27.99
N PRO A 458 23.21 -16.42 27.42
CA PRO A 458 21.98 -16.29 28.19
C PRO A 458 21.98 -17.24 29.39
N ASP A 459 21.46 -16.76 30.50
CA ASP A 459 21.46 -17.46 31.80
C ASP A 459 20.05 -17.86 32.25
N SER A 460 19.04 -17.45 31.49
CA SER A 460 17.64 -17.65 31.81
C SER A 460 16.78 -17.57 30.55
N GLU A 461 15.58 -18.14 30.64
CA GLU A 461 14.56 -18.05 29.61
C GLU A 461 13.39 -17.20 30.13
N HIS A 462 12.72 -16.49 29.23
CA HIS A 462 11.46 -15.80 29.51
C HIS A 462 10.36 -16.35 28.62
N GLU A 463 9.35 -16.94 29.23
CA GLU A 463 8.17 -17.46 28.53
C GLU A 463 7.16 -16.33 28.32
N GLY A 464 7.13 -15.79 27.09
CA GLY A 464 6.11 -14.83 26.65
C GLY A 464 4.79 -15.53 26.33
N LYS A 465 3.73 -14.74 26.09
CA LYS A 465 2.39 -15.30 25.78
C LYS A 465 2.36 -16.02 24.44
N ARG A 466 3.22 -15.61 23.50
CA ARG A 466 3.26 -16.13 22.13
C ARG A 466 4.57 -16.85 21.85
N ARG A 467 5.66 -16.44 22.50
CA ARG A 467 7.00 -16.98 22.24
C ARG A 467 7.90 -16.94 23.47
N SER A 468 8.84 -17.88 23.56
CA SER A 468 9.93 -17.86 24.54
C SER A 468 11.17 -17.11 24.04
N TYR A 469 11.89 -16.48 24.96
CA TYR A 469 13.08 -15.70 24.69
C TYR A 469 14.24 -16.17 25.55
N GLU A 470 15.42 -16.26 24.96
CA GLU A 470 16.67 -16.41 25.71
C GLU A 470 17.07 -15.07 26.29
N VAL A 471 17.41 -15.03 27.57
CA VAL A 471 17.63 -13.80 28.32
C VAL A 471 19.06 -13.70 28.82
N SER A 472 19.65 -12.52 28.61
CA SER A 472 20.97 -12.20 29.16
C SER A 472 20.95 -10.79 29.78
N ILE A 473 21.69 -10.61 30.87
CA ILE A 473 21.84 -9.31 31.54
C ILE A 473 23.28 -8.81 31.37
N ILE A 474 23.44 -7.76 30.58
CA ILE A 474 24.76 -7.22 30.23
C ILE A 474 25.09 -6.07 31.16
N LYS A 475 26.21 -6.16 31.88
CA LYS A 475 26.70 -5.04 32.69
C LYS A 475 27.24 -3.95 31.77
N THR A 476 26.72 -2.73 31.91
CA THR A 476 27.15 -1.57 31.12
C THR A 476 27.51 -0.38 32.02
N PRO A 477 28.25 0.62 31.52
CA PRO A 477 28.50 1.86 32.28
C PRO A 477 27.24 2.64 32.68
N LYS A 478 26.10 2.41 32.01
CA LYS A 478 24.82 3.07 32.27
C LYS A 478 23.85 2.23 33.11
N GLY A 479 24.28 1.07 33.60
CA GLY A 479 23.46 0.11 34.33
C GLY A 479 23.32 -1.24 33.61
N PRO A 480 22.66 -2.23 34.24
CA PRO A 480 22.41 -3.52 33.62
C PRO A 480 21.46 -3.38 32.42
N CYS A 481 21.84 -3.95 31.28
CA CYS A 481 21.03 -4.01 30.07
C CYS A 481 20.49 -5.43 29.91
N ARG A 482 19.20 -5.60 30.16
CA ARG A 482 18.48 -6.87 29.98
C ARG A 482 18.09 -7.05 28.51
N VAL A 483 18.53 -8.15 27.92
CA VAL A 483 18.43 -8.47 26.49
C VAL A 483 17.61 -9.74 26.32
N ALA A 484 16.63 -9.70 25.42
CA ALA A 484 15.87 -10.87 24.97
C ALA A 484 16.31 -11.25 23.57
N ILE A 485 16.50 -12.54 23.31
CA ILE A 485 17.03 -13.05 22.04
C ILE A 485 16.05 -14.08 21.50
N THR A 486 15.75 -14.01 20.20
CA THR A 486 14.94 -15.01 19.53
C THR A 486 15.35 -15.22 18.08
N ARG A 487 14.85 -16.32 17.51
CA ARG A 487 15.04 -16.70 16.11
C ARG A 487 13.71 -16.82 15.37
N CYS A 488 13.62 -16.28 14.17
CA CYS A 488 12.49 -16.48 13.27
C CYS A 488 12.38 -17.95 12.85
N ALA A 489 11.15 -18.42 12.61
CA ALA A 489 10.92 -19.78 12.12
C ALA A 489 11.43 -19.97 10.67
N GLN A 490 11.35 -18.90 9.86
CA GLN A 490 11.77 -18.87 8.46
C GLN A 490 12.37 -17.50 8.13
N GLN A 491 13.08 -17.42 6.99
CA GLN A 491 13.66 -16.19 6.43
C GLN A 491 12.60 -15.35 5.71
N GLY A 492 12.87 -14.07 5.49
CA GLY A 492 11.98 -13.14 4.79
C GLY A 492 11.22 -12.16 5.68
N ASN A 493 10.73 -11.07 5.08
CA ASN A 493 10.15 -9.93 5.79
C ASN A 493 8.92 -10.28 6.62
N LEU A 494 8.04 -11.16 6.11
CA LEU A 494 6.81 -11.57 6.79
C LEU A 494 7.08 -12.23 8.16
N PHE A 495 8.04 -13.17 8.21
CA PHE A 495 8.36 -13.91 9.43
C PHE A 495 9.10 -13.03 10.44
N ALA A 496 9.99 -12.16 9.95
CA ALA A 496 10.66 -11.18 10.79
C ALA A 496 9.67 -10.19 11.43
N GLN A 497 8.69 -9.72 10.67
CA GLN A 497 7.62 -8.86 11.19
C GLN A 497 6.76 -9.58 12.23
N ALA A 498 6.41 -10.85 12.02
CA ALA A 498 5.67 -11.65 12.98
C ALA A 498 6.43 -11.82 14.30
N ALA A 499 7.72 -12.20 14.24
CA ALA A 499 8.56 -12.34 15.41
C ALA A 499 8.72 -11.03 16.19
N ALA A 500 8.85 -9.90 15.47
CA ALA A 500 8.88 -8.57 16.08
C ALA A 500 7.55 -8.22 16.75
N SER A 501 6.40 -8.53 16.13
CA SER A 501 5.08 -8.28 16.73
C SER A 501 4.83 -9.10 17.98
N GLU A 502 5.27 -10.35 18.01
CA GLU A 502 5.24 -11.21 19.19
C GLU A 502 6.14 -10.64 20.29
N MET A 503 7.39 -10.30 19.98
CA MET A 503 8.33 -9.68 20.92
C MET A 503 7.82 -8.37 21.52
N ILE A 504 7.26 -7.49 20.71
CA ILE A 504 6.69 -6.23 21.20
C ILE A 504 5.51 -6.52 22.13
N GLY A 505 4.62 -7.44 21.75
CA GLY A 505 3.44 -7.78 22.55
C GLY A 505 3.75 -8.52 23.86
N ASP A 506 4.81 -9.33 23.88
CA ASP A 506 5.16 -10.17 25.03
C ASP A 506 6.05 -9.43 26.05
N ILE A 507 7.04 -8.63 25.58
CA ILE A 507 8.08 -8.07 26.45
C ILE A 507 8.32 -6.56 26.30
N SER A 508 7.66 -5.87 25.37
CA SER A 508 7.73 -4.41 25.18
C SER A 508 9.16 -3.83 25.21
N PRO A 509 10.09 -4.27 24.33
CA PRO A 509 11.49 -3.88 24.40
C PRO A 509 11.69 -2.40 24.03
N SER A 510 12.62 -1.71 24.68
CA SER A 510 12.93 -0.30 24.38
C SER A 510 13.68 -0.10 23.06
N PHE A 511 14.29 -1.15 22.51
CA PHE A 511 15.07 -1.12 21.28
C PHE A 511 15.05 -2.52 20.63
N ILE A 512 14.94 -2.59 19.30
CA ILE A 512 14.99 -3.86 18.56
C ILE A 512 16.22 -3.89 17.64
N LEU A 513 16.93 -5.01 17.62
CA LEU A 513 18.06 -5.26 16.74
C LEU A 513 17.75 -6.46 15.85
N VAL A 514 17.87 -6.27 14.54
CA VAL A 514 17.82 -7.35 13.56
C VAL A 514 19.25 -7.74 13.23
N VAL A 515 19.69 -8.90 13.71
CA VAL A 515 21.08 -9.35 13.67
C VAL A 515 21.20 -10.55 12.75
N GLY A 516 22.18 -10.51 11.85
CA GLY A 516 22.45 -11.64 10.97
C GLY A 516 23.47 -11.31 9.91
N ILE A 517 23.31 -11.89 8.72
CA ILE A 517 24.24 -11.71 7.59
C ILE A 517 23.62 -10.96 6.41
N ALA A 518 24.46 -10.48 5.51
CA ALA A 518 24.07 -9.83 4.25
C ALA A 518 25.11 -10.09 3.14
N GLY A 519 24.64 -10.03 1.89
CA GLY A 519 25.51 -10.03 0.71
C GLY A 519 26.02 -8.63 0.41
N GLY A 520 27.34 -8.47 0.30
CA GLY A 520 27.99 -7.19 0.05
C GLY A 520 28.05 -6.84 -1.45
N VAL A 521 27.87 -5.56 -1.76
CA VAL A 521 28.19 -5.00 -3.08
C VAL A 521 29.70 -4.69 -3.13
N PRO A 522 30.43 -5.04 -4.20
CA PRO A 522 31.86 -4.79 -4.28
C PRO A 522 32.22 -3.32 -4.05
N THR A 523 33.12 -3.08 -3.10
CA THR A 523 33.62 -1.77 -2.71
C THR A 523 34.92 -1.89 -1.94
N VAL A 524 35.73 -0.83 -1.95
CA VAL A 524 36.93 -0.74 -1.12
C VAL A 524 36.63 -0.30 0.33
N ASP A 525 35.38 0.06 0.64
CA ASP A 525 35.02 0.57 1.98
C ASP A 525 34.88 -0.54 3.03
N PHE A 526 34.44 -1.73 2.62
CA PHE A 526 34.23 -2.90 3.48
C PHE A 526 34.21 -4.17 2.61
N CYS A 527 34.36 -5.35 3.21
CA CYS A 527 34.31 -6.64 2.53
C CYS A 527 33.88 -7.76 3.52
N LEU A 528 34.10 -9.02 3.14
CA LEU A 528 33.71 -10.21 3.92
C LEU A 528 34.15 -10.12 5.38
N GLY A 529 33.25 -10.50 6.28
CA GLY A 529 33.44 -10.46 7.72
C GLY A 529 33.33 -9.07 8.36
N ASP A 530 33.38 -7.98 7.58
CA ASP A 530 33.06 -6.64 8.09
C ASP A 530 31.57 -6.56 8.45
N VAL A 531 31.22 -5.63 9.34
CA VAL A 531 29.86 -5.46 9.87
C VAL A 531 29.24 -4.16 9.36
N LEU A 532 28.04 -4.24 8.83
CA LEU A 532 27.26 -3.08 8.41
C LEU A 532 26.15 -2.79 9.42
N VAL A 533 26.02 -1.52 9.78
CA VAL A 533 24.88 -0.99 10.54
C VAL A 533 23.99 -0.23 9.57
N SER A 534 22.70 -0.54 9.55
CA SER A 534 21.74 0.16 8.68
C SER A 534 21.74 1.66 8.98
N SER A 535 21.90 2.50 7.95
CA SER A 535 21.75 3.96 8.06
C SER A 535 20.33 4.46 7.75
N SER A 536 19.53 3.62 7.11
CA SER A 536 18.12 3.84 6.73
C SER A 536 17.52 2.49 6.35
N CYS A 537 16.19 2.39 6.36
CA CYS A 537 15.50 1.26 5.73
C CYS A 537 15.39 1.52 4.22
N VAL A 538 15.79 0.54 3.43
CA VAL A 538 15.64 0.54 1.97
C VAL A 538 14.95 -0.77 1.61
N ASP A 539 13.70 -0.70 1.20
CA ASP A 539 12.91 -1.86 0.83
C ASP A 539 12.75 -1.90 -0.70
N LEU A 540 13.18 -3.02 -1.28
CA LEU A 540 13.15 -3.31 -2.72
C LEU A 540 12.47 -4.65 -2.97
N THR A 541 11.53 -5.01 -2.11
CA THR A 541 10.74 -6.24 -2.24
C THR A 541 9.77 -6.15 -3.42
N ILE A 542 9.16 -4.98 -3.63
CA ILE A 542 8.17 -4.78 -4.70
C ILE A 542 8.88 -4.43 -6.01
N GLU A 543 8.59 -5.23 -7.04
CA GLU A 543 9.11 -5.05 -8.39
C GLU A 543 7.97 -5.17 -9.42
N ASP A 544 7.95 -4.25 -10.36
CA ASP A 544 7.25 -4.38 -11.64
C ASP A 544 8.25 -4.97 -12.64
N THR A 545 8.06 -6.25 -13.01
CA THR A 545 8.97 -6.92 -13.95
C THR A 545 8.87 -6.36 -15.37
N GLY A 546 7.81 -5.61 -15.68
CA GLY A 546 7.48 -5.15 -17.03
C GLY A 546 7.22 -6.30 -18.03
N SER A 547 6.79 -5.94 -19.23
CA SER A 547 6.53 -6.89 -20.34
C SER A 547 7.69 -7.00 -21.35
N GLY A 548 8.93 -6.75 -20.93
CA GLY A 548 10.11 -6.89 -21.80
C GLY A 548 11.46 -6.70 -21.10
N VAL A 549 12.53 -7.20 -21.73
CA VAL A 549 13.90 -7.11 -21.20
C VAL A 549 14.30 -5.65 -20.96
N GLY A 550 14.77 -5.33 -19.76
CA GLY A 550 15.20 -3.98 -19.37
C GLY A 550 14.09 -3.02 -18.95
N LYS A 551 12.83 -3.47 -18.84
CA LYS A 551 11.71 -2.66 -18.34
C LYS A 551 11.39 -2.84 -16.86
N ARG A 552 12.22 -3.58 -16.12
CA ARG A 552 12.05 -3.79 -14.67
C ARG A 552 12.09 -2.45 -13.92
N ARG A 553 11.13 -2.26 -13.03
CA ARG A 553 11.06 -1.10 -12.13
C ARG A 553 10.90 -1.61 -10.71
N PHE A 554 11.54 -0.93 -9.78
CA PHE A 554 11.47 -1.26 -8.36
C PHE A 554 10.73 -0.15 -7.65
N ASP A 555 9.79 -0.51 -6.78
CA ASP A 555 9.24 0.45 -5.84
C ASP A 555 10.20 0.52 -4.64
N ALA A 556 10.82 1.67 -4.47
CA ALA A 556 11.79 1.92 -3.42
C ALA A 556 11.07 2.46 -2.18
N SER A 557 10.63 1.56 -1.32
CA SER A 557 10.00 1.87 -0.03
C SER A 557 11.05 1.93 1.11
N GLY A 558 10.58 2.15 2.34
CA GLY A 558 11.41 2.31 3.53
C GLY A 558 11.44 3.75 4.02
N GLY A 559 12.51 4.13 4.72
CA GLY A 559 12.55 5.43 5.37
C GLY A 559 13.72 5.68 6.32
N LEU A 560 13.65 6.81 7.01
CA LEU A 560 14.63 7.22 8.01
C LEU A 560 14.49 6.37 9.27
N LEU A 561 15.60 6.15 9.97
CA LEU A 561 15.58 5.47 11.26
C LEU A 561 14.89 6.33 12.32
N HIS A 562 14.38 5.68 13.36
CA HIS A 562 13.95 6.35 14.58
C HIS A 562 15.07 7.26 15.12
N THR A 563 14.72 8.34 15.82
CA THR A 563 15.69 9.35 16.27
C THR A 563 16.75 8.76 17.20
N SER A 564 16.37 7.86 18.11
CA SER A 564 17.31 7.15 18.99
C SER A 564 18.28 6.25 18.21
N ALA A 565 17.80 5.55 17.18
CA ALA A 565 18.63 4.72 16.31
C ALA A 565 19.59 5.58 15.46
N THR A 566 19.10 6.71 14.95
CA THR A 566 19.92 7.69 14.23
C THR A 566 21.07 8.20 15.08
N ARG A 567 20.83 8.51 16.37
CA ARG A 567 21.89 8.96 17.30
C ARG A 567 22.97 7.90 17.54
N VAL A 568 22.61 6.61 17.52
CA VAL A 568 23.60 5.51 17.60
C VAL A 568 24.47 5.52 16.35
N VAL A 569 23.85 5.60 15.17
CA VAL A 569 24.55 5.63 13.87
C VAL A 569 25.47 6.84 13.73
N GLU A 570 25.00 8.05 14.09
CA GLU A 570 25.80 9.29 14.05
C GLU A 570 27.05 9.21 14.94
N ARG A 571 26.96 8.48 16.05
CA ARG A 571 28.04 8.34 17.04
C ARG A 571 28.84 7.05 16.88
N LEU A 572 28.61 6.26 15.84
CA LEU A 572 29.16 4.90 15.69
C LEU A 572 30.68 4.87 15.87
N LYS A 573 31.41 5.76 15.19
CA LYS A 573 32.87 5.85 15.29
C LYS A 573 33.38 6.30 16.67
N SER A 574 32.58 7.06 17.41
CA SER A 574 32.89 7.42 18.80
C SER A 574 32.63 6.25 19.75
N ILE A 575 31.57 5.47 19.51
CA ILE A 575 31.23 4.27 20.27
C ILE A 575 32.31 3.19 20.05
N GLU A 576 32.72 2.95 18.81
CA GLU A 576 33.76 1.96 18.46
C GLU A 576 35.10 2.21 19.16
N ARG A 577 35.47 3.49 19.36
CA ARG A 577 36.69 3.84 20.11
C ARG A 577 36.63 3.45 21.60
N ARG A 578 35.42 3.24 22.14
CA ARG A 578 35.21 2.76 23.52
C ARG A 578 34.95 1.24 23.57
N ALA A 579 34.34 0.71 22.53
CA ALA A 579 34.10 -0.72 22.34
C ALA A 579 35.34 -1.44 21.75
N THR A 580 36.53 -1.23 22.33
CA THR A 580 37.77 -1.80 21.78
C THR A 580 37.82 -3.32 21.87
N GLY A 581 38.41 -3.98 20.88
CA GLY A 581 38.69 -5.42 20.90
C GLY A 581 37.54 -6.34 20.48
N TRP A 582 36.38 -5.79 20.08
CA TRP A 582 35.27 -6.58 19.54
C TRP A 582 35.65 -7.40 18.30
N ASN A 583 36.60 -6.88 17.52
CA ASN A 583 37.09 -7.43 16.26
C ASN A 583 38.37 -8.27 16.42
N ASP A 584 38.77 -8.59 17.65
CA ASP A 584 39.89 -9.48 17.92
C ASP A 584 39.44 -10.94 17.80
N ALA A 585 40.39 -11.84 17.49
CA ALA A 585 40.12 -13.27 17.30
C ALA A 585 39.43 -13.92 18.51
N GLY A 586 39.73 -13.48 19.73
CA GLY A 586 39.09 -13.98 20.96
C GLY A 586 37.62 -13.56 21.09
N SER A 587 37.29 -12.31 20.72
CA SER A 587 35.91 -11.80 20.78
C SER A 587 35.04 -12.42 19.68
N ILE A 588 35.58 -12.54 18.47
CA ILE A 588 34.90 -13.20 17.35
C ILE A 588 34.78 -14.70 17.60
N ALA A 589 35.80 -15.33 18.21
CA ALA A 589 35.86 -16.76 18.54
C ALA A 589 35.51 -17.70 17.36
N CYS A 590 35.74 -17.24 16.14
CA CYS A 590 35.55 -18.02 14.91
C CYS A 590 36.78 -17.78 14.03
N PRO A 591 37.47 -18.83 13.55
CA PRO A 591 38.61 -18.66 12.66
C PRO A 591 38.21 -17.92 11.38
N ARG A 592 39.03 -16.96 10.98
CA ARG A 592 38.83 -16.25 9.73
C ARG A 592 39.16 -17.18 8.55
N PRO A 593 38.23 -17.39 7.59
CA PRO A 593 38.50 -18.24 6.44
C PRO A 593 39.48 -17.61 5.45
N ASP A 594 40.06 -18.44 4.59
CA ASP A 594 40.89 -17.99 3.49
C ASP A 594 40.05 -17.34 2.37
N LEU A 595 40.70 -16.52 1.54
CA LEU A 595 40.07 -15.82 0.42
C LEU A 595 40.12 -16.63 -0.87
N THR A 596 39.74 -17.90 -0.80
CA THR A 596 39.63 -18.78 -1.96
C THR A 596 38.25 -18.67 -2.59
N GLY A 597 38.21 -18.51 -3.92
CA GLY A 597 36.96 -18.36 -4.64
C GLY A 597 37.14 -18.03 -6.12
N SER A 598 36.01 -17.82 -6.81
CA SER A 598 35.96 -17.51 -8.24
C SER A 598 34.84 -16.52 -8.57
N PHE A 599 35.02 -15.73 -9.63
CA PHE A 599 33.95 -14.86 -10.13
C PHE A 599 32.79 -15.68 -10.68
N THR A 600 31.56 -15.27 -10.38
CA THR A 600 30.33 -15.90 -10.87
C THR A 600 29.63 -15.04 -11.93
N THR A 601 30.30 -14.01 -12.44
CA THR A 601 29.79 -13.09 -13.47
C THR A 601 30.84 -12.82 -14.53
N GLU A 602 30.38 -12.56 -15.75
CA GLU A 602 31.23 -12.14 -16.88
C GLU A 602 31.48 -10.62 -16.92
N ASN A 603 30.88 -9.85 -15.99
CA ASN A 603 31.05 -8.40 -15.93
C ASN A 603 32.45 -8.02 -15.43
N THR A 604 33.30 -7.53 -16.33
CA THR A 604 34.71 -7.18 -16.05
C THR A 604 34.85 -6.08 -15.01
N ASP A 605 34.07 -5.00 -15.11
CA ASP A 605 34.15 -3.86 -14.20
C ASP A 605 33.73 -4.26 -12.78
N TRP A 606 32.73 -5.15 -12.68
CA TRP A 606 32.29 -5.71 -11.41
C TRP A 606 33.34 -6.63 -10.80
N ASN A 607 33.98 -7.48 -11.61
CA ASN A 607 35.06 -8.38 -11.19
C ASN A 607 36.32 -7.61 -10.76
N GLU A 608 36.64 -6.48 -11.41
CA GLU A 608 37.69 -5.56 -10.95
C GLU A 608 37.35 -5.00 -9.57
N GLY A 609 36.11 -4.53 -9.36
CA GLY A 609 35.65 -4.06 -8.05
C GLY A 609 35.72 -5.13 -6.96
N ILE A 610 35.41 -6.40 -7.28
CA ILE A 610 35.59 -7.53 -6.35
C ILE A 610 37.07 -7.71 -6.03
N SER A 611 37.94 -7.71 -7.04
CA SER A 611 39.38 -7.90 -6.88
C SER A 611 40.00 -6.82 -5.98
N GLU A 612 39.60 -5.56 -6.16
CA GLU A 612 40.04 -4.46 -5.31
C GLU A 612 39.58 -4.62 -3.85
N ALA A 613 38.31 -5.02 -3.65
CA ALA A 613 37.76 -5.26 -2.32
C ALA A 613 38.50 -6.39 -1.59
N LEU A 614 38.74 -7.50 -2.27
CA LEU A 614 39.46 -8.66 -1.72
C LEU A 614 40.93 -8.32 -1.44
N THR A 615 41.63 -7.63 -2.35
CA THR A 615 43.02 -7.17 -2.15
C THR A 615 43.13 -6.29 -0.90
N ARG A 616 42.16 -5.40 -0.68
CA ARG A 616 42.13 -4.56 0.53
C ARG A 616 41.76 -5.34 1.78
N LEU A 617 40.98 -6.40 1.65
CA LEU A 617 40.65 -7.30 2.75
C LEU A 617 41.87 -8.14 3.18
N GLU A 618 42.71 -8.59 2.24
CA GLU A 618 43.98 -9.29 2.51
C GLU A 618 44.95 -8.45 3.35
N GLN A 619 44.93 -7.13 3.17
CA GLN A 619 45.77 -6.19 3.92
C GLN A 619 45.28 -5.97 5.37
N ARG A 620 44.13 -6.54 5.77
CA ARG A 620 43.51 -6.33 7.08
C ARG A 620 43.19 -7.67 7.75
N THR A 621 43.68 -7.85 8.97
CA THR A 621 43.38 -9.04 9.78
C THR A 621 42.09 -8.92 10.60
N ALA A 622 41.75 -7.71 11.06
CA ALA A 622 40.55 -7.46 11.86
C ALA A 622 39.39 -6.89 11.03
N PRO A 623 38.15 -7.34 11.25
CA PRO A 623 36.98 -6.73 10.62
C PRO A 623 36.74 -5.32 11.14
N ILE A 624 36.07 -4.50 10.33
CA ILE A 624 35.59 -3.17 10.69
C ILE A 624 34.07 -3.17 10.76
N ALA A 625 33.52 -2.12 11.36
CA ALA A 625 32.10 -1.84 11.27
C ALA A 625 31.85 -0.45 10.67
N THR A 626 30.76 -0.29 9.93
CA THR A 626 30.43 0.99 9.28
C THR A 626 28.93 1.11 9.00
N ALA A 627 28.43 2.35 8.97
CA ALA A 627 27.03 2.61 8.68
C ALA A 627 26.81 2.72 7.16
N LYS A 628 25.87 1.94 6.61
CA LYS A 628 25.58 1.90 5.18
C LYS A 628 24.08 1.67 4.91
N LYS A 629 23.65 1.96 3.68
CA LYS A 629 22.33 1.54 3.21
C LYS A 629 22.36 0.06 2.85
N ILE A 630 21.56 -0.71 3.58
CA ILE A 630 21.37 -2.14 3.36
C ILE A 630 19.97 -2.28 2.75
N ALA A 631 19.88 -2.88 1.57
CA ALA A 631 18.62 -3.13 0.89
C ALA A 631 17.97 -4.41 1.42
N SER A 632 16.66 -4.36 1.62
CA SER A 632 15.83 -5.50 1.98
C SER A 632 15.05 -5.97 0.77
N SER A 633 14.98 -7.28 0.55
CA SER A 633 14.16 -7.90 -0.48
C SER A 633 13.88 -9.36 -0.11
N ASP A 634 12.70 -9.90 -0.37
CA ASP A 634 12.40 -11.33 -0.12
C ASP A 634 13.13 -12.29 -1.09
N ARG A 635 14.21 -11.85 -1.75
CA ARG A 635 14.98 -12.59 -2.74
C ARG A 635 16.41 -12.78 -2.29
N LEU A 636 16.94 -13.99 -2.53
CA LEU A 636 18.38 -14.23 -2.47
C LEU A 636 19.07 -13.65 -3.72
N VAL A 637 19.65 -12.45 -3.58
CA VAL A 637 20.25 -11.73 -4.71
C VAL A 637 21.70 -12.14 -4.94
N LYS A 638 21.95 -12.80 -6.07
CA LYS A 638 23.31 -13.16 -6.53
C LYS A 638 23.73 -12.47 -7.83
N ASP A 639 22.81 -11.75 -8.47
CA ASP A 639 22.99 -11.13 -9.78
C ASP A 639 23.51 -9.68 -9.68
N PRO A 640 24.75 -9.39 -10.14
CA PRO A 640 25.30 -8.04 -10.21
C PRO A 640 24.47 -7.05 -11.03
N GLU A 641 23.79 -7.51 -12.08
CA GLU A 641 22.99 -6.64 -12.95
C GLU A 641 21.76 -6.12 -12.21
N LEU A 642 21.13 -6.96 -11.40
CA LEU A 642 20.01 -6.57 -10.54
C LEU A 642 20.43 -5.47 -9.55
N ILE A 643 21.56 -5.65 -8.85
CA ILE A 643 22.10 -4.61 -7.95
C ILE A 643 22.44 -3.33 -8.72
N SER A 644 23.01 -3.45 -9.91
CA SER A 644 23.34 -2.31 -10.76
C SER A 644 22.09 -1.52 -11.13
N GLN A 645 20.99 -2.21 -11.46
CA GLN A 645 19.68 -1.60 -11.69
C GLN A 645 19.16 -0.89 -10.44
N TRP A 646 19.22 -1.52 -9.26
CA TRP A 646 18.81 -0.89 -8.00
C TRP A 646 19.58 0.41 -7.72
N ARG A 647 20.90 0.42 -8.00
CA ARG A 647 21.75 1.60 -7.81
C ARG A 647 21.45 2.75 -8.77
N THR A 648 20.73 2.52 -9.87
CA THR A 648 20.25 3.60 -10.74
C THR A 648 19.17 4.46 -10.08
N VAL A 649 18.31 3.84 -9.27
CA VAL A 649 17.21 4.50 -8.54
C VAL A 649 17.68 4.94 -7.16
N LEU A 650 18.39 4.05 -6.45
CA LEU A 650 18.84 4.25 -5.09
C LEU A 650 20.36 4.26 -5.00
N LYS A 651 20.93 5.46 -5.12
CA LYS A 651 22.37 5.64 -4.91
C LYS A 651 22.76 5.19 -3.49
N GLY A 652 23.78 4.33 -3.43
CA GLY A 652 24.44 3.94 -2.18
C GLY A 652 23.99 2.63 -1.54
N VAL A 653 23.12 1.83 -2.20
CA VAL A 653 22.90 0.43 -1.78
C VAL A 653 24.26 -0.28 -1.74
N SER A 654 24.61 -0.75 -0.53
CA SER A 654 25.93 -1.31 -0.25
C SER A 654 25.86 -2.80 0.10
N ALA A 655 24.73 -3.28 0.58
CA ALA A 655 24.50 -4.70 0.84
C ALA A 655 23.03 -5.04 0.67
N VAL A 656 22.73 -6.33 0.62
CA VAL A 656 21.37 -6.88 0.48
C VAL A 656 21.11 -7.96 1.52
N GLU A 657 19.93 -7.93 2.12
CA GLU A 657 19.39 -8.88 3.11
C GLU A 657 17.87 -9.06 2.89
N MET A 658 17.20 -9.85 3.73
CA MET A 658 15.83 -10.31 3.44
C MET A 658 14.78 -9.97 4.53
N GLU A 659 15.09 -9.23 5.59
CA GLU A 659 14.18 -9.13 6.76
C GLU A 659 13.97 -7.77 7.40
N PHE A 660 14.91 -6.83 7.24
CA PHE A 660 14.89 -5.60 8.01
C PHE A 660 13.66 -4.74 7.68
N ALA A 661 13.17 -4.75 6.44
CA ALA A 661 12.03 -3.94 6.04
C ALA A 661 10.74 -4.34 6.79
N GLY A 662 10.49 -5.64 6.95
CA GLY A 662 9.31 -6.14 7.68
C GLY A 662 9.30 -5.70 9.15
N VAL A 663 10.45 -5.81 9.83
CA VAL A 663 10.59 -5.36 11.23
C VAL A 663 10.49 -3.84 11.31
N TYR A 664 11.10 -3.12 10.38
CA TYR A 664 11.13 -1.66 10.33
C TYR A 664 9.74 -1.05 10.25
N VAL A 665 8.87 -1.54 9.36
CA VAL A 665 7.51 -1.00 9.18
C VAL A 665 6.71 -1.09 10.48
N LEU A 666 6.80 -2.22 11.17
CA LEU A 666 6.12 -2.41 12.46
C LEU A 666 6.70 -1.49 13.53
N CYS A 667 8.03 -1.47 13.70
CA CYS A 667 8.68 -0.65 14.71
C CYS A 667 8.42 0.85 14.50
N GLN A 668 8.30 1.30 13.24
CA GLN A 668 7.93 2.68 12.92
C GLN A 668 6.51 3.02 13.38
N ARG A 669 5.57 2.07 13.29
CA ARG A 669 4.18 2.26 13.74
C ARG A 669 4.07 2.31 15.27
N GLU A 670 4.85 1.47 15.96
CA GLU A 670 4.85 1.36 17.42
C GLU A 670 5.83 2.34 18.11
N ASP A 671 6.49 3.22 17.33
CA ASP A 671 7.53 4.17 17.78
C ASP A 671 8.70 3.52 18.54
N ILE A 672 9.13 2.33 18.10
CA ILE A 672 10.24 1.58 18.70
C ILE A 672 11.51 1.77 17.85
N PRO A 673 12.64 2.17 18.45
CA PRO A 673 13.91 2.24 17.73
C PRO A 673 14.35 0.87 17.23
N VAL A 674 14.76 0.79 15.95
CA VAL A 674 15.25 -0.44 15.32
C VAL A 674 16.51 -0.21 14.48
N LEU A 675 17.44 -1.17 14.50
CA LEU A 675 18.63 -1.21 13.63
C LEU A 675 18.83 -2.62 13.07
N ALA A 676 19.25 -2.71 11.80
CA ALA A 676 19.86 -3.92 11.27
C ALA A 676 21.38 -3.86 11.44
N ILE A 677 21.96 -4.96 11.95
CA ILE A 677 23.40 -5.14 12.11
C ILE A 677 23.78 -6.43 11.40
N ARG A 678 24.46 -6.31 10.26
CA ARG A 678 24.70 -7.41 9.33
C ARG A 678 26.18 -7.66 9.11
N GLY A 679 26.64 -8.89 9.35
CA GLY A 679 27.96 -9.35 8.94
C GLY A 679 27.97 -9.68 7.44
N ILE A 680 29.01 -9.30 6.72
CA ILE A 680 29.09 -9.59 5.27
C ILE A 680 29.56 -11.03 5.05
N SER A 681 28.64 -11.90 4.65
CA SER A 681 28.88 -13.33 4.44
C SER A 681 29.40 -13.68 3.04
N ASP A 682 29.06 -12.85 2.07
CA ASP A 682 29.35 -13.06 0.66
C ASP A 682 29.46 -11.71 -0.07
N VAL A 683 30.04 -11.73 -1.27
CA VAL A 683 30.11 -10.58 -2.17
C VAL A 683 29.37 -10.96 -3.44
N VAL A 684 28.39 -10.14 -3.85
CA VAL A 684 27.57 -10.43 -5.04
C VAL A 684 28.47 -10.55 -6.26
N GLY A 685 28.37 -11.67 -6.98
CA GLY A 685 29.23 -11.97 -8.13
C GLY A 685 30.52 -12.74 -7.81
N TRP A 686 30.73 -13.16 -6.57
CA TRP A 686 31.89 -13.96 -6.15
C TRP A 686 31.47 -15.20 -5.36
N GLU A 687 31.96 -16.36 -5.78
CA GLU A 687 31.84 -17.61 -5.05
C GLU A 687 32.91 -17.68 -3.97
N ARG A 688 32.48 -18.07 -2.78
CA ARG A 688 33.23 -17.92 -1.53
C ARG A 688 33.18 -19.20 -0.71
N ASP A 689 34.16 -19.42 0.17
CA ASP A 689 34.13 -20.52 1.13
C ASP A 689 32.93 -20.41 2.09
N GLU A 690 32.15 -21.49 2.24
CA GLU A 690 30.97 -21.56 3.12
C GLU A 690 31.25 -21.16 4.58
N ALA A 691 32.48 -21.31 5.06
CA ALA A 691 32.92 -20.87 6.39
C ALA A 691 32.78 -19.35 6.63
N TRP A 692 32.76 -18.53 5.57
CA TRP A 692 32.52 -17.09 5.69
C TRP A 692 31.14 -16.74 6.27
N THR A 693 30.14 -17.62 6.15
CA THR A 693 28.83 -17.43 6.78
C THR A 693 28.96 -17.45 8.29
N LEU A 694 29.60 -18.49 8.84
CA LEU A 694 29.82 -18.61 10.28
C LEU A 694 30.65 -17.43 10.79
N TYR A 695 31.73 -17.10 10.09
CA TYR A 695 32.56 -15.97 10.47
C TYR A 695 31.76 -14.65 10.50
N ALA A 696 30.94 -14.38 9.49
CA ALA A 696 30.09 -13.18 9.44
C ALA A 696 29.01 -13.14 10.54
N CYS A 697 28.40 -14.29 10.87
CA CYS A 697 27.48 -14.40 12.01
C CYS A 697 28.18 -14.00 13.32
N HIS A 698 29.37 -14.55 13.56
CA HIS A 698 30.13 -14.27 14.78
C HIS A 698 30.68 -12.84 14.83
N THR A 699 31.09 -12.23 13.71
CA THR A 699 31.52 -10.82 13.71
C THR A 699 30.35 -9.88 13.98
N ALA A 700 29.18 -10.14 13.40
CA ALA A 700 27.96 -9.38 13.68
C ALA A 700 27.57 -9.49 15.16
N ALA A 701 27.50 -10.72 15.69
CA ALA A 701 27.16 -10.97 17.09
C ALA A 701 28.16 -10.32 18.06
N ALA A 702 29.48 -10.43 17.80
CA ALA A 702 30.52 -9.81 18.61
C ALA A 702 30.41 -8.29 18.62
N TYR A 703 30.09 -7.70 17.46
CA TYR A 703 29.88 -6.25 17.37
C TYR A 703 28.65 -5.80 18.16
N VAL A 704 27.52 -6.51 18.01
CA VAL A 704 26.28 -6.24 18.77
C VAL A 704 26.54 -6.33 20.27
N ARG A 705 27.22 -7.38 20.72
CA ARG A 705 27.63 -7.55 22.12
C ARG A 705 28.43 -6.36 22.63
N ALA A 706 29.41 -5.91 21.84
CA ALA A 706 30.26 -4.79 22.21
C ALA A 706 29.48 -3.46 22.28
N LEU A 707 28.56 -3.21 21.35
CA LEU A 707 27.65 -2.04 21.41
C LEU A 707 26.78 -2.08 22.67
N THR A 708 26.17 -3.23 22.96
CA THR A 708 25.33 -3.41 24.16
C THR A 708 26.12 -3.17 25.44
N GLN A 709 27.35 -3.68 25.55
CA GLN A 709 28.24 -3.44 26.70
C GLN A 709 28.55 -1.95 26.91
N GLN A 710 28.55 -1.13 25.86
CA GLN A 710 28.72 0.32 25.97
C GLN A 710 27.45 1.05 26.45
N GLY A 711 26.35 0.34 26.68
CA GLY A 711 25.07 0.91 27.13
C GLY A 711 24.41 1.80 26.09
N VAL A 712 24.68 1.61 24.79
CA VAL A 712 24.20 2.52 23.75
C VAL A 712 22.70 2.46 23.52
N PHE A 713 22.08 1.34 23.89
CA PHE A 713 20.65 1.10 23.76
C PHE A 713 19.86 1.40 25.04
N LEU A 714 20.54 1.84 26.11
CA LEU A 714 19.89 2.29 27.33
C LEU A 714 19.49 3.76 27.16
N THR A 715 18.19 4.05 27.33
CA THR A 715 17.68 5.42 27.42
C THR A 715 18.30 6.10 28.64
N GLU A 716 18.80 7.33 28.48
CA GLU A 716 19.18 8.15 29.64
C GLU A 716 17.90 8.43 30.42
N GLN A 717 17.80 7.94 31.66
CA GLN A 717 16.71 8.34 32.54
C GLN A 717 16.82 9.87 32.74
N PRO A 718 15.71 10.62 32.59
CA PRO A 718 15.69 12.06 32.83
C PRO A 718 16.05 12.42 34.27
#